data_AF-A0A928RLB2-F1
#
_entry.id   AF-A0A928RLB2-F1
#
_cell.length_a   1.000
_cell.length_b   1.000
_cell.length_c   1.000
_cell.angle_alpha   90.00
_cell.angle_beta   90.00
_cell.angle_gamma   90.00
#
_symmetry.space_group_name_H-M   'P 1'
#
loop_
_entity.id
_entity.type
_entity.pdbx_description
1 polymer ?
#
loop_
_entity_poly.entity_id
_entity_poly.type
_entity_poly.pdbx_seq_one_letter_code
_entity_poly.pdbx_strand_id
1 'polypeptide(L)'
;MREQIMIISLVLLLVIVCCIGLKNNVWAATNDSNWSSFPFRTTEATKYKYMYVVGGYHSIDDGSPAWGTADNADVRFIGEKMGEIIITYKDGSEDIIPLTFGYTMWYYNIWSHSSLPFKGENANTGLQTALKSVLHLKGAYEGEDKCVFKVKLQDKEIKSIILEDNKEKNGNPVFDGIYLTNDNTGVLSGGKITVNTSDKFFDSHTIDSLDPYPDSVAKALDSIIDGLMTKEEEYLDIPEFYYPDNHEGSYVYFSGTPLANAATGILYTNLKSMVDRTAEDGLMHESYKDAPAWRQSFGAYMENAGSFYNAMYTRTARGLMSLISFGQVETAQRATSFSNRWMMYFPENNLKILGKDIPGHYTVIVNQPMIYSTVLAPGGWPTRYTKELFGDDYQNLGNQETDGHGLTMMANYQLWLESGKDLKWIEDNWIYIKEAAKWITWSFENPDISFARRGLLYAESEAGMMAYTLYCNVPCYFGMLGYAQIAEAYGKTEEAQEWKACAEALYEAITDRLGSDKTGWTPTTFGFRHDPVTVMMADYYGYDTMDMDQNWLSRSRISYEKDITSVSNYDYWGAFAGVGYDHSMMTQSALIMDQMSDATKLMNNLSKLAYMPGLPEPYMIPEMVSVNIEKGIVSRQGDLGNLYQVSDAMKCYSLAIGVSAVRNNTLKLMPRLPENWELDIQNFEIPNAAGTVDLLVTYPKDGIQTAQVTLKETSGFEDVKVRFGPLPLETQVATAQINGAPTSCELVESGDSAWAWVSFKPTEEKQKIALKYGNSVEELPDWPEEWKEANKQPHNSANNNNNRKSKVGLIIGSTIATICLLTMGVTVGIKAKKKKGKNEL
;
A
#
# COMPACT_ATOMS: atom_id res chain seq x y z
N MET A 1 67.96 24.65 14.41
CA MET A 1 68.38 25.64 13.40
C MET A 1 67.21 25.76 12.43
N ARG A 2 66.41 26.81 12.63
CA ARG A 2 66.41 28.04 11.81
C ARG A 2 65.75 27.77 10.45
N GLU A 3 64.66 28.51 10.24
CA GLU A 3 63.78 28.50 9.07
C GLU A 3 62.65 27.46 9.07
N GLN A 4 61.76 27.54 10.08
CA GLN A 4 60.32 27.25 9.90
C GLN A 4 59.45 27.75 11.07
N ILE A 5 59.82 28.90 11.67
CA ILE A 5 59.03 29.61 12.68
C ILE A 5 59.11 31.11 12.37
N MET A 6 58.47 31.55 11.28
CA MET A 6 58.31 32.98 10.99
C MET A 6 57.20 33.26 9.95
N ILE A 7 56.12 32.48 9.92
CA ILE A 7 54.93 32.75 9.08
C ILE A 7 53.62 32.68 9.90
N ILE A 8 53.69 32.50 11.22
CA ILE A 8 52.51 32.50 12.12
C ILE A 8 52.35 33.83 12.88
N SER A 9 53.28 34.78 12.74
CA SER A 9 53.25 36.06 13.47
C SER A 9 52.94 37.30 12.62
N LEU A 10 52.62 37.15 11.32
CA LEU A 10 52.29 38.29 10.44
C LEU A 10 50.81 38.36 9.99
N VAL A 11 50.02 37.33 10.27
CA VAL A 11 48.56 37.31 9.93
C VAL A 11 47.69 37.72 11.13
N LEU A 12 48.21 37.65 12.36
CA LEU A 12 47.49 38.10 13.56
C LEU A 12 47.54 39.61 13.83
N LEU A 13 48.35 40.38 13.09
CA LEU A 13 48.49 41.83 13.28
C LEU A 13 47.68 42.68 12.29
N LEU A 14 47.03 42.04 11.31
CA LEU A 14 46.08 42.69 10.38
C LEU A 14 44.63 42.63 10.86
N VAL A 15 44.36 41.90 11.95
CA VAL A 15 43.03 41.74 12.57
C VAL A 15 42.78 42.74 13.72
N ILE A 16 43.80 43.49 14.19
CA ILE A 16 43.66 44.39 15.36
C ILE A 16 43.63 45.89 14.99
N VAL A 17 43.92 46.28 13.74
CA VAL A 17 43.94 47.70 13.31
C VAL A 17 42.66 48.17 12.59
N CYS A 18 41.68 47.30 12.34
CA CYS A 18 40.34 47.75 11.89
C CYS A 18 39.35 48.03 13.05
N CYS A 19 39.79 47.95 14.32
CA CYS A 19 38.92 48.15 15.47
C CYS A 19 38.94 49.56 16.10
N ILE A 20 39.66 50.55 15.56
CA ILE A 20 39.65 51.90 16.15
C ILE A 20 39.66 52.97 15.04
N GLY A 21 38.52 53.64 14.86
CA GLY A 21 38.45 54.95 14.22
C GLY A 21 37.63 55.03 12.95
N LEU A 22 36.30 55.04 13.10
CA LEU A 22 35.38 55.90 12.35
C LEU A 22 33.98 55.81 13.00
N LYS A 23 33.83 56.53 14.11
CA LYS A 23 32.52 57.04 14.53
C LYS A 23 32.10 58.06 13.48
N ASN A 24 31.05 57.77 12.72
CA ASN A 24 30.17 58.79 12.15
C ASN A 24 28.78 58.19 11.84
N ASN A 25 27.85 58.50 12.74
CA ASN A 25 26.43 58.74 12.53
C ASN A 25 25.70 57.87 11.50
N VAL A 26 25.28 56.68 11.94
CA VAL A 26 23.97 56.15 11.56
C VAL A 26 23.07 56.42 12.75
N TRP A 27 22.04 57.24 12.55
CA TRP A 27 20.96 57.39 13.51
C TRP A 27 20.37 55.99 13.75
N ALA A 28 20.57 55.46 14.95
CA ALA A 28 19.82 54.32 15.43
C ALA A 28 18.37 54.77 15.59
N ALA A 29 17.54 54.44 14.59
CA ALA A 29 16.13 54.24 14.88
C ALA A 29 16.08 53.06 15.85
N THR A 30 15.72 53.35 17.10
CA THR A 30 15.35 52.33 18.10
C THR A 30 14.13 51.60 17.54
N ASN A 31 14.35 50.48 16.85
CA ASN A 31 13.26 49.59 16.49
C ASN A 31 12.79 48.91 17.78
N ASP A 32 11.59 49.29 18.24
CA ASP A 32 10.85 48.62 19.32
C ASP A 32 10.42 47.20 18.84
N SER A 33 11.38 46.29 18.66
CA SER A 33 11.10 44.88 18.39
C SER A 33 11.25 44.06 19.67
N ASN A 34 10.12 43.64 20.25
CA ASN A 34 10.10 42.80 21.44
C ASN A 34 10.01 41.33 21.04
N TRP A 35 11.13 40.60 21.10
CA TRP A 35 11.15 39.14 21.03
C TRP A 35 10.55 38.54 22.31
N SER A 36 9.79 37.45 22.18
CA SER A 36 9.25 36.70 23.32
C SER A 36 9.07 35.22 22.97
N SER A 37 9.26 34.33 23.95
CA SER A 37 8.93 32.90 23.81
C SER A 37 7.47 32.64 24.15
N PHE A 38 6.93 31.50 23.71
CA PHE A 38 5.63 31.03 24.17
C PHE A 38 5.71 30.43 25.59
N PRO A 39 4.66 30.55 26.42
CA PRO A 39 3.54 31.48 26.24
C PRO A 39 3.99 32.93 26.52
N PHE A 40 3.48 33.89 25.74
CA PHE A 40 3.65 35.30 26.04
C PHE A 40 2.56 35.76 27.00
N ARG A 41 2.93 36.39 28.11
CA ARG A 41 2.01 37.01 29.08
C ARG A 41 2.59 38.34 29.55
N THR A 42 1.77 39.38 29.60
CA THR A 42 2.19 40.70 30.09
C THR A 42 1.24 41.22 31.17
N THR A 43 1.81 41.92 32.15
CA THR A 43 1.06 42.72 33.13
C THR A 43 0.73 44.12 32.61
N GLU A 44 1.48 44.59 31.61
CA GLU A 44 1.32 45.90 30.95
C GLU A 44 0.90 45.67 29.50
N ALA A 45 -0.40 45.45 29.31
CA ALA A 45 -0.98 45.17 28.00
C ALA A 45 -0.76 46.35 27.03
N THR A 46 -0.18 46.05 25.86
CA THR A 46 0.21 47.06 24.86
C THR A 46 -0.40 46.68 23.50
N LYS A 47 -0.64 47.68 22.66
CA LYS A 47 -1.12 47.51 21.28
C LYS A 47 0.06 47.23 20.34
N TYR A 48 -0.11 46.23 19.49
CA TYR A 48 0.81 45.91 18.42
C TYR A 48 0.06 45.76 17.11
N LYS A 49 0.65 46.21 16.01
CA LYS A 49 0.03 46.08 14.69
C LYS A 49 0.30 44.73 14.05
N TYR A 50 1.49 44.17 14.28
CA TYR A 50 1.92 42.91 13.68
C TYR A 50 2.59 41.99 14.68
N MET A 51 2.36 40.70 14.47
CA MET A 51 3.08 39.60 15.10
C MET A 51 3.80 38.79 14.02
N TYR A 52 5.09 38.50 14.22
CA TYR A 52 5.84 37.55 13.40
C TYR A 52 6.12 36.32 14.25
N VAL A 53 5.66 35.16 13.81
CA VAL A 53 5.79 33.90 14.55
C VAL A 53 6.92 33.10 13.92
N VAL A 54 7.92 32.73 14.72
CA VAL A 54 9.11 31.97 14.28
C VAL A 54 8.95 30.49 14.63
N GLY A 55 9.11 29.62 13.64
CA GLY A 55 8.84 28.19 13.71
C GLY A 55 7.86 27.77 12.61
N GLY A 56 7.02 26.77 12.87
CA GLY A 56 6.01 26.31 11.91
C GLY A 56 6.25 24.91 11.35
N TYR A 57 7.13 24.14 12.00
CA TYR A 57 7.28 22.72 11.75
C TYR A 57 6.55 21.90 12.80
N HIS A 58 6.31 20.64 12.51
CA HIS A 58 5.71 19.69 13.43
C HIS A 58 6.78 18.83 14.11
N SER A 59 6.54 18.37 15.34
CA SER A 59 7.51 17.54 16.08
C SER A 59 7.72 16.16 15.48
N ILE A 60 6.75 15.68 14.72
CA ILE A 60 6.83 14.47 13.89
C ILE A 60 6.85 14.93 12.45
N ASP A 61 7.92 14.59 11.74
CA ASP A 61 8.26 15.10 10.43
C ASP A 61 7.89 14.10 9.33
N ASP A 62 6.62 13.71 9.28
CA ASP A 62 6.02 12.84 8.27
C ASP A 62 4.53 13.18 8.09
N GLY A 63 3.95 12.82 6.94
CA GLY A 63 2.51 12.95 6.70
C GLY A 63 1.69 11.84 7.33
N SER A 64 2.29 10.68 7.51
CA SER A 64 1.76 9.50 8.21
C SER A 64 2.90 8.50 8.48
N PRO A 65 2.68 7.49 9.34
CA PRO A 65 3.68 6.47 9.65
C PRO A 65 4.18 5.74 8.41
N ALA A 66 5.43 5.27 8.44
CA ALA A 66 6.11 4.70 7.28
C ALA A 66 5.36 3.53 6.61
N TRP A 67 4.63 2.71 7.39
CA TRP A 67 3.86 1.54 6.93
C TRP A 67 2.39 1.81 6.59
N GLY A 68 1.99 3.08 6.62
CA GLY A 68 0.59 3.51 6.52
C GLY A 68 -0.10 3.60 7.87
N THR A 69 -1.32 4.15 7.88
CA THR A 69 -2.22 4.12 9.04
C THR A 69 -3.68 4.36 8.64
N ALA A 70 -4.61 3.85 9.46
CA ALA A 70 -6.01 4.28 9.43
C ALA A 70 -6.41 4.97 10.75
N ASP A 71 -5.46 5.19 11.66
CA ASP A 71 -5.67 5.96 12.88
C ASP A 71 -5.55 7.46 12.57
N ASN A 72 -6.66 8.18 12.74
CA ASN A 72 -6.72 9.62 12.45
C ASN A 72 -5.73 10.43 13.32
N ALA A 73 -5.33 9.93 14.49
CA ALA A 73 -4.32 10.58 15.34
C ALA A 73 -2.94 10.62 14.67
N ASP A 74 -2.66 9.64 13.80
CA ASP A 74 -1.41 9.53 13.07
C ASP A 74 -1.43 10.15 11.67
N VAL A 75 -2.60 10.59 11.20
CA VAL A 75 -2.73 11.26 9.91
C VAL A 75 -2.44 12.76 10.04
N ARG A 76 -1.43 13.21 9.31
CA ARG A 76 -0.94 14.59 9.25
C ARG A 76 -0.91 15.06 7.80
N PHE A 77 -2.03 14.98 7.09
CA PHE A 77 -2.15 15.42 5.69
C PHE A 77 -2.21 16.94 5.53
N ILE A 78 -2.00 17.43 4.31
CA ILE A 78 -2.25 18.84 3.96
C ILE A 78 -3.72 19.18 4.28
N GLY A 79 -3.94 20.34 4.90
CA GLY A 79 -5.26 20.77 5.39
C GLY A 79 -5.63 20.28 6.78
N GLU A 80 -4.86 19.37 7.38
CA GLU A 80 -5.06 18.97 8.77
C GLU A 80 -4.60 20.07 9.75
N LYS A 81 -5.38 20.27 10.81
CA LYS A 81 -5.11 21.22 11.88
C LYS A 81 -4.39 20.51 13.03
N MET A 82 -3.23 21.02 13.41
CA MET A 82 -2.37 20.47 14.47
C MET A 82 -2.38 21.30 15.76
N GLY A 83 -3.04 22.46 15.75
CA GLY A 83 -3.16 23.31 16.92
C GLY A 83 -3.65 24.71 16.57
N GLU A 84 -3.48 25.61 17.51
CA GLU A 84 -3.91 27.01 17.43
C GLU A 84 -2.92 27.94 18.15
N ILE A 85 -2.83 29.17 17.67
CA ILE A 85 -2.30 30.29 18.46
C ILE A 85 -3.46 31.16 18.90
N ILE A 86 -3.66 31.26 20.21
CA ILE A 86 -4.72 32.03 20.83
C ILE A 86 -4.15 33.37 21.30
N ILE A 87 -4.69 34.47 20.76
CA ILE A 87 -4.33 35.83 21.13
C ILE A 87 -5.46 36.39 21.99
N THR A 88 -5.23 36.48 23.30
CA THR A 88 -6.20 37.06 24.24
C THR A 88 -5.91 38.54 24.43
N TYR A 89 -6.92 39.38 24.22
CA TYR A 89 -6.85 40.82 24.45
C TYR A 89 -7.29 41.17 25.87
N LYS A 90 -6.95 42.38 26.32
CA LYS A 90 -7.28 42.87 27.67
C LYS A 90 -8.79 42.96 27.93
N ASP A 91 -9.58 43.22 26.89
CA ASP A 91 -11.05 43.23 26.96
C ASP A 91 -11.67 41.83 27.09
N GLY A 92 -10.86 40.77 27.03
CA GLY A 92 -11.28 39.38 27.12
C GLY A 92 -11.67 38.75 25.78
N SER A 93 -11.64 39.50 24.67
CA SER A 93 -11.81 38.93 23.33
C SER A 93 -10.58 38.13 22.90
N GLU A 94 -10.79 37.18 21.99
CA GLU A 94 -9.73 36.29 21.50
C GLU A 94 -9.75 36.21 19.97
N ASP A 95 -8.55 36.20 19.38
CA ASP A 95 -8.33 35.79 18.00
C ASP A 95 -7.61 34.44 17.98
N ILE A 96 -8.01 33.57 17.06
CA ILE A 96 -7.49 32.20 16.95
C ILE A 96 -6.85 32.02 15.59
N ILE A 97 -5.53 31.86 15.56
CA ILE A 97 -4.80 31.56 14.31
C ILE A 97 -4.65 30.04 14.20
N PRO A 98 -5.22 29.38 13.18
CA PRO A 98 -5.11 27.94 13.04
C PRO A 98 -3.69 27.56 12.62
N LEU A 99 -3.23 26.42 13.14
CA LEU A 99 -1.98 25.79 12.76
C LEU A 99 -2.27 24.61 11.85
N THR A 100 -2.19 24.83 10.54
CA THR A 100 -2.68 23.91 9.50
C THR A 100 -1.57 23.56 8.51
N PHE A 101 -1.39 22.27 8.21
CA PHE A 101 -0.44 21.80 7.21
C PHE A 101 -0.77 22.37 5.82
N GLY A 102 0.23 22.98 5.17
CA GLY A 102 0.08 23.65 3.88
C GLY A 102 -0.29 25.12 3.97
N TYR A 103 -0.54 25.65 5.18
CA TYR A 103 -0.86 27.05 5.39
C TYR A 103 0.11 27.72 6.37
N THR A 104 -0.04 27.46 7.67
CA THR A 104 0.76 28.02 8.77
C THR A 104 1.73 27.02 9.38
N MET A 105 1.65 25.77 8.94
CA MET A 105 2.57 24.69 9.29
C MET A 105 3.03 23.90 8.06
N TRP A 106 4.20 23.28 8.18
CA TRP A 106 4.80 22.47 7.14
C TRP A 106 5.65 21.32 7.69
N TYR A 107 6.18 20.49 6.79
CA TYR A 107 7.17 19.45 7.10
C TYR A 107 8.58 19.97 6.78
N TYR A 108 9.59 19.39 7.42
CA TYR A 108 10.97 19.83 7.30
C TYR A 108 11.81 18.88 6.43
N ASN A 109 12.32 17.77 6.98
CA ASN A 109 13.29 16.91 6.30
C ASN A 109 12.67 16.18 5.11
N ILE A 110 11.40 15.73 5.21
CA ILE A 110 10.75 14.98 4.12
C ILE A 110 10.55 15.83 2.87
N TRP A 111 10.55 17.16 3.00
CA TRP A 111 10.38 18.13 1.90
C TRP A 111 11.70 18.50 1.19
N SER A 112 12.84 18.00 1.68
CA SER A 112 14.17 18.35 1.17
C SER A 112 14.53 17.75 -0.19
N HIS A 113 13.76 16.78 -0.67
CA HIS A 113 13.98 16.07 -1.94
C HIS A 113 12.99 16.52 -3.02
N SER A 114 13.08 15.92 -4.23
CA SER A 114 12.01 16.08 -5.24
C SER A 114 10.68 15.61 -4.66
N SER A 115 9.64 16.42 -4.83
CA SER A 115 8.33 16.27 -4.19
C SER A 115 7.25 16.56 -5.23
N LEU A 116 7.11 15.69 -6.23
CA LEU A 116 6.03 15.86 -7.19
C LEU A 116 4.68 15.67 -6.46
N PRO A 117 3.66 16.45 -6.82
CA PRO A 117 3.58 17.32 -7.98
C PRO A 117 4.09 18.77 -7.78
N PHE A 118 4.75 19.10 -6.66
CA PHE A 118 5.11 20.49 -6.31
C PHE A 118 6.52 20.93 -6.71
N LYS A 119 7.49 20.02 -6.64
CA LYS A 119 8.93 20.27 -6.90
C LYS A 119 9.49 19.16 -7.77
N GLY A 120 10.22 19.53 -8.83
CA GLY A 120 10.82 18.61 -9.80
C GLY A 120 10.67 19.11 -11.23
N GLU A 121 11.31 18.43 -12.19
CA GLU A 121 11.23 18.75 -13.62
C GLU A 121 9.79 18.70 -14.16
N ASN A 122 8.99 17.74 -13.68
CA ASN A 122 7.61 17.51 -14.08
C ASN A 122 6.56 18.08 -13.09
N ALA A 123 6.92 19.10 -12.32
CA ALA A 123 6.00 19.69 -11.34
C ALA A 123 4.73 20.26 -12.01
N ASN A 124 3.57 19.99 -11.41
CA ASN A 124 2.31 20.56 -11.83
C ASN A 124 2.28 22.05 -11.46
N THR A 125 2.37 22.92 -12.47
CA THR A 125 2.39 24.38 -12.25
C THR A 125 1.17 24.89 -11.48
N GLY A 126 0.00 24.28 -11.68
CA GLY A 126 -1.22 24.64 -10.96
C GLY A 126 -1.12 24.35 -9.46
N LEU A 127 -0.76 23.13 -9.09
CA LEU A 127 -0.59 22.72 -7.69
C LEU A 127 0.59 23.41 -7.02
N GLN A 128 1.70 23.63 -7.74
CA GLN A 128 2.82 24.42 -7.25
C GLN A 128 2.41 25.87 -6.96
N THR A 129 1.66 26.49 -7.87
CA THR A 129 1.16 27.86 -7.71
C THR A 129 0.16 27.94 -6.56
N ALA A 130 -0.76 26.97 -6.46
CA ALA A 130 -1.70 26.86 -5.35
C ALA A 130 -0.96 26.78 -4.01
N LEU A 131 0.00 25.85 -3.87
CA LEU A 131 0.78 25.72 -2.64
C LEU A 131 1.55 27.01 -2.31
N LYS A 132 2.25 27.61 -3.28
CA LYS A 132 2.96 28.88 -3.05
C LYS A 132 2.04 30.03 -2.68
N SER A 133 0.80 30.03 -3.17
CA SER A 133 -0.19 31.07 -2.84
C SER A 133 -0.78 30.92 -1.45
N VAL A 134 -0.87 29.69 -0.95
CA VAL A 134 -1.53 29.39 0.32
C VAL A 134 -0.56 29.16 1.47
N LEU A 135 0.68 28.72 1.23
CA LEU A 135 1.68 28.50 2.28
C LEU A 135 2.19 29.86 2.82
N HIS A 136 1.61 30.33 3.92
CA HIS A 136 1.94 31.60 4.58
C HIS A 136 3.20 31.54 5.45
N LEU A 137 3.99 30.47 5.28
CA LEU A 137 5.13 30.14 6.07
C LEU A 137 6.42 30.38 5.26
N LYS A 138 7.03 31.56 5.41
CA LYS A 138 8.25 31.93 4.68
C LYS A 138 9.38 30.96 5.04
N GLY A 139 10.10 30.49 4.03
CA GLY A 139 11.22 29.55 4.17
C GLY A 139 10.79 28.08 4.08
N ALA A 140 9.51 27.76 4.32
CA ALA A 140 9.03 26.39 4.32
C ALA A 140 9.06 25.77 2.92
N TYR A 141 8.66 26.53 1.90
CA TYR A 141 8.74 26.06 0.53
C TYR A 141 10.20 25.81 0.12
N GLU A 142 11.13 26.67 0.53
CA GLU A 142 12.55 26.59 0.23
C GLU A 142 13.28 25.49 1.02
N GLY A 143 12.72 25.06 2.16
CA GLY A 143 13.35 24.08 3.07
C GLY A 143 14.36 24.70 4.04
N GLU A 144 14.13 25.94 4.48
CA GLU A 144 14.97 26.62 5.47
C GLU A 144 14.79 26.02 6.88
N ASP A 145 15.85 25.86 7.66
CA ASP A 145 15.82 25.31 9.04
C ASP A 145 14.78 25.96 9.98
N LYS A 146 14.42 27.22 9.70
CA LYS A 146 13.49 28.02 10.49
C LYS A 146 12.60 28.84 9.57
N CYS A 147 11.31 28.77 9.84
CA CYS A 147 10.31 29.51 9.09
C CYS A 147 9.72 30.67 9.89
N VAL A 148 9.01 31.55 9.19
CA VAL A 148 8.28 32.65 9.80
C VAL A 148 6.98 32.96 9.06
N PHE A 149 5.90 33.19 9.81
CA PHE A 149 4.67 33.76 9.24
C PHE A 149 4.28 35.05 9.97
N LYS A 150 3.47 35.88 9.29
CA LYS A 150 3.08 37.21 9.77
C LYS A 150 1.58 37.27 9.99
N VAL A 151 1.18 37.84 11.14
CA VAL A 151 -0.20 38.10 11.52
C VAL A 151 -0.39 39.61 11.70
N LYS A 152 -1.43 40.15 11.07
CA LYS A 152 -1.98 41.48 11.33
C LYS A 152 -2.95 41.36 12.51
N LEU A 153 -2.66 42.13 13.55
CA LEU A 153 -3.39 42.10 14.81
C LEU A 153 -4.50 43.17 14.82
N GLN A 154 -5.48 42.99 15.72
CA GLN A 154 -6.44 44.05 16.01
C GLN A 154 -5.76 45.24 16.71
N ASP A 155 -6.35 46.44 16.58
CA ASP A 155 -5.94 47.62 17.33
C ASP A 155 -6.42 47.55 18.80
N LYS A 156 -6.01 46.50 19.51
CA LYS A 156 -6.36 46.16 20.89
C LYS A 156 -5.12 45.83 21.70
N GLU A 157 -5.19 46.06 23.02
CA GLU A 157 -4.10 45.73 23.94
C GLU A 157 -4.03 44.20 24.15
N ILE A 158 -2.87 43.59 23.86
CA ILE A 158 -2.66 42.15 24.00
C ILE A 158 -2.35 41.82 25.46
N LYS A 159 -3.05 40.82 26.01
CA LYS A 159 -2.86 40.28 27.36
C LYS A 159 -1.98 39.02 27.35
N SER A 160 -2.27 38.10 26.45
CA SER A 160 -1.51 36.85 26.31
C SER A 160 -1.55 36.29 24.90
N ILE A 161 -0.52 35.53 24.54
CA ILE A 161 -0.47 34.73 23.32
C ILE A 161 -0.01 33.32 23.71
N ILE A 162 -0.84 32.33 23.43
CA ILE A 162 -0.66 30.95 23.87
C ILE A 162 -0.70 30.04 22.64
N LEU A 163 0.18 29.03 22.64
CA LEU A 163 0.15 27.92 21.69
C LEU A 163 -0.64 26.78 22.33
N GLU A 164 -1.66 26.28 21.64
CA GLU A 164 -2.43 25.11 22.05
C GLU A 164 -2.32 24.00 20.99
N ASP A 165 -2.00 22.79 21.45
CA ASP A 165 -1.84 21.61 20.60
C ASP A 165 -3.21 20.97 20.30
N ASN A 166 -3.33 20.36 19.12
CA ASN A 166 -4.47 19.48 18.84
C ASN A 166 -4.27 18.14 19.57
N LYS A 167 -5.03 17.94 20.66
CA LYS A 167 -4.96 16.74 21.51
C LYS A 167 -5.44 15.46 20.83
N GLU A 168 -6.09 15.57 19.67
CA GLU A 168 -6.53 14.42 18.87
C GLU A 168 -5.43 13.91 17.93
N LYS A 169 -4.30 14.63 17.82
CA LYS A 169 -3.18 14.28 16.94
C LYS A 169 -1.95 13.90 17.75
N ASN A 170 -1.17 12.97 17.22
CA ASN A 170 0.13 12.61 17.76
C ASN A 170 1.18 13.63 17.33
N GLY A 171 2.01 14.06 18.29
CA GLY A 171 2.99 15.13 18.09
C GLY A 171 2.41 16.52 18.38
N ASN A 172 3.23 17.56 18.23
CA ASN A 172 2.85 18.93 18.55
C ASN A 172 3.49 19.94 17.58
N PRO A 173 2.87 21.09 17.33
CA PRO A 173 3.50 22.20 16.63
C PRO A 173 4.76 22.73 17.35
N VAL A 174 5.82 23.04 16.58
CA VAL A 174 7.10 23.50 17.10
C VAL A 174 7.33 24.96 16.70
N PHE A 175 7.30 25.84 17.70
CA PHE A 175 7.55 27.28 17.56
C PHE A 175 8.57 27.79 18.58
N ASP A 176 9.46 28.67 18.13
CA ASP A 176 10.53 29.23 18.96
C ASP A 176 10.07 30.47 19.75
N GLY A 177 9.13 31.24 19.18
CA GLY A 177 8.67 32.49 19.77
C GLY A 177 8.09 33.46 18.75
N ILE A 178 7.91 34.69 19.18
CA ILE A 178 7.25 35.75 18.42
C ILE A 178 8.04 37.07 18.49
N TYR A 179 7.88 37.89 17.46
CA TYR A 179 8.15 39.31 17.51
C TYR A 179 6.86 40.10 17.48
N LEU A 180 6.74 41.10 18.35
CA LEU A 180 5.65 42.07 18.34
C LEU A 180 6.18 43.44 17.90
N THR A 181 5.50 44.08 16.94
CA THR A 181 5.93 45.38 16.41
C THR A 181 4.77 46.23 15.88
N ASN A 182 4.99 47.55 15.85
CA ASN A 182 4.08 48.53 15.24
C ASN A 182 4.54 48.98 13.84
N ASP A 183 5.81 48.73 13.48
CA ASP A 183 6.40 49.17 12.22
C ASP A 183 6.60 48.01 11.23
N ASN A 184 6.38 48.29 9.95
CA ASN A 184 6.61 47.35 8.85
C ASN A 184 7.96 47.58 8.12
N THR A 185 8.75 48.56 8.53
CA THR A 185 9.96 48.98 7.80
C THR A 185 11.20 48.83 8.69
N GLY A 186 11.67 47.59 8.85
CA GLY A 186 12.87 47.33 9.64
C GLY A 186 13.34 45.88 9.63
N VAL A 187 14.38 45.64 10.40
CA VAL A 187 14.91 44.31 10.67
C VAL A 187 14.61 43.97 12.13
N LEU A 188 13.86 42.89 12.35
CA LEU A 188 13.60 42.34 13.68
C LEU A 188 14.76 41.42 14.07
N SER A 189 15.36 41.67 15.23
CA SER A 189 16.55 40.97 15.71
C SER A 189 16.45 40.70 17.21
N GLY A 190 17.37 39.91 17.77
CA GLY A 190 17.36 39.54 19.21
C GLY A 190 16.58 38.26 19.55
N GLY A 191 16.12 37.51 18.54
CA GLY A 191 15.51 36.19 18.67
C GLY A 191 16.33 35.11 17.95
N LYS A 192 15.71 33.97 17.63
CA LYS A 192 16.41 32.83 17.00
C LYS A 192 16.84 33.07 15.55
N ILE A 193 16.09 33.89 14.82
CA ILE A 193 16.41 34.30 13.45
C ILE A 193 16.24 35.81 13.31
N THR A 194 16.83 36.40 12.27
CA THR A 194 16.59 37.79 11.90
C THR A 194 15.49 37.86 10.85
N VAL A 195 14.49 38.72 11.01
CA VAL A 195 13.37 38.85 10.08
C VAL A 195 13.38 40.22 9.41
N ASN A 196 13.47 40.25 8.08
CA ASN A 196 13.28 41.46 7.30
C ASN A 196 11.78 41.70 7.06
N THR A 197 11.20 42.73 7.69
CA THR A 197 9.76 42.99 7.61
C THR A 197 9.32 43.54 6.24
N SER A 198 10.28 43.97 5.41
CA SER A 198 10.05 44.47 4.05
C SER A 198 10.22 43.40 2.96
N ASP A 199 10.32 42.12 3.35
CA ASP A 199 10.31 41.02 2.40
C ASP A 199 8.96 40.95 1.66
N LYS A 200 9.01 40.87 0.33
CA LYS A 200 7.82 40.85 -0.54
C LYS A 200 6.90 39.66 -0.28
N PHE A 201 7.42 38.58 0.30
CA PHE A 201 6.59 37.46 0.73
C PHE A 201 5.43 37.93 1.62
N PHE A 202 5.71 38.83 2.57
CA PHE A 202 4.70 39.30 3.52
C PHE A 202 3.67 40.26 2.91
N ASP A 203 3.87 40.76 1.69
CA ASP A 203 2.90 41.64 1.01
C ASP A 203 1.62 40.87 0.64
N SER A 204 1.76 39.59 0.28
CA SER A 204 0.66 38.71 -0.10
C SER A 204 0.35 37.61 0.93
N HIS A 205 1.25 37.35 1.88
CA HIS A 205 1.15 36.25 2.84
C HIS A 205 1.09 36.76 4.29
N THR A 206 0.23 37.75 4.54
CA THR A 206 -0.10 38.21 5.90
C THR A 206 -1.48 37.71 6.30
N ILE A 207 -1.56 37.02 7.44
CA ILE A 207 -2.81 36.53 8.03
C ILE A 207 -3.51 37.70 8.73
N ASP A 208 -4.79 37.94 8.45
CA ASP A 208 -5.60 38.87 9.24
C ASP A 208 -6.18 38.12 10.45
N SER A 209 -5.92 38.58 11.68
CA SER A 209 -6.39 37.86 12.87
C SER A 209 -7.92 37.82 12.99
N LEU A 210 -8.63 38.72 12.28
CA LEU A 210 -10.09 38.74 12.19
C LEU A 210 -10.66 37.79 11.13
N ASP A 211 -9.84 37.36 10.16
CA ASP A 211 -10.19 36.37 9.15
C ASP A 211 -8.99 35.43 8.93
N PRO A 212 -8.66 34.61 9.95
CA PRO A 212 -7.40 33.89 9.98
C PRO A 212 -7.36 32.68 9.04
N TYR A 213 -8.51 32.27 8.50
CA TYR A 213 -8.66 31.15 7.55
C TYR A 213 -9.69 31.50 6.46
N PRO A 214 -9.35 32.42 5.55
CA PRO A 214 -10.30 32.90 4.54
C PRO A 214 -10.68 31.79 3.56
N ASP A 215 -11.87 31.89 2.95
CA ASP A 215 -12.37 30.93 1.94
C ASP A 215 -11.38 30.65 0.79
N SER A 216 -10.55 31.64 0.45
CA SER A 216 -9.52 31.49 -0.59
C SER A 216 -8.42 30.49 -0.20
N VAL A 217 -8.04 30.46 1.09
CA VAL A 217 -7.09 29.49 1.65
C VAL A 217 -7.72 28.10 1.67
N ALA A 218 -8.96 28.00 2.16
CA ALA A 218 -9.69 26.72 2.20
C ALA A 218 -9.81 26.09 0.79
N LYS A 219 -10.27 26.86 -0.21
CA LYS A 219 -10.40 26.39 -1.59
C LYS A 219 -9.07 26.00 -2.24
N ALA A 220 -7.99 26.72 -1.93
CA ALA A 220 -6.66 26.40 -2.43
C ALA A 220 -6.14 25.09 -1.82
N LEU A 221 -6.33 24.89 -0.52
CA LEU A 221 -5.99 23.63 0.14
C LEU A 221 -6.82 22.46 -0.37
N ASP A 222 -8.13 22.64 -0.56
CA ASP A 222 -9.00 21.63 -1.17
C ASP A 222 -8.51 21.24 -2.57
N SER A 223 -8.14 22.22 -3.40
CA SER A 223 -7.58 21.97 -4.73
C SER A 223 -6.24 21.23 -4.69
N ILE A 224 -5.45 21.43 -3.62
CA ILE A 224 -4.21 20.70 -3.40
C ILE A 224 -4.51 19.25 -3.00
N ILE A 225 -5.43 19.05 -2.06
CA ILE A 225 -5.86 17.72 -1.60
C ILE A 225 -6.39 16.90 -2.79
N ASP A 226 -7.24 17.48 -3.64
CA ASP A 226 -7.76 16.84 -4.87
C ASP A 226 -6.66 16.42 -5.85
N GLY A 227 -5.50 17.07 -5.79
CA GLY A 227 -4.34 16.75 -6.63
C GLY A 227 -3.41 15.70 -6.05
N LEU A 228 -3.57 15.33 -4.77
CA LEU A 228 -2.67 14.43 -4.04
C LEU A 228 -3.34 13.14 -3.57
N MET A 229 -4.63 13.20 -3.27
CA MET A 229 -5.36 12.18 -2.52
C MET A 229 -6.68 11.88 -3.21
N THR A 230 -7.27 10.74 -2.86
CA THR A 230 -8.60 10.36 -3.36
C THR A 230 -9.63 10.53 -2.26
N LYS A 231 -10.77 11.14 -2.58
CA LYS A 231 -11.91 11.31 -1.68
C LYS A 231 -12.99 10.26 -1.92
N GLU A 232 -13.77 9.96 -0.89
CA GLU A 232 -14.83 8.95 -0.92
C GLU A 232 -15.85 9.18 -2.06
N GLU A 233 -16.21 10.43 -2.35
CA GLU A 233 -17.13 10.77 -3.44
C GLU A 233 -16.60 10.40 -4.84
N GLU A 234 -15.30 10.27 -5.02
CA GLU A 234 -14.69 9.92 -6.32
C GLU A 234 -14.94 8.45 -6.70
N TYR A 235 -15.34 7.61 -5.74
CA TYR A 235 -15.69 6.21 -6.00
C TYR A 235 -17.13 6.01 -6.48
N LEU A 236 -17.94 7.08 -6.53
CA LEU A 236 -19.35 7.00 -6.94
C LEU A 236 -19.53 6.93 -8.47
N ASP A 237 -18.57 7.45 -9.23
CA ASP A 237 -18.63 7.55 -10.70
C ASP A 237 -17.37 6.94 -11.33
N ILE A 238 -17.24 5.61 -11.17
CA ILE A 238 -16.12 4.85 -11.72
C ILE A 238 -16.46 4.45 -13.16
N PRO A 239 -15.64 4.86 -14.16
CA PRO A 239 -15.87 4.48 -15.55
C PRO A 239 -15.72 2.97 -15.74
N GLU A 240 -16.46 2.42 -16.69
CA GLU A 240 -16.26 1.04 -17.12
C GLU A 240 -14.83 0.86 -17.67
N PHE A 241 -14.19 -0.25 -17.29
CA PHE A 241 -12.87 -0.61 -17.78
C PHE A 241 -12.96 -1.34 -19.12
N TYR A 242 -12.08 -0.97 -20.06
CA TYR A 242 -11.97 -1.59 -21.37
C TYR A 242 -10.59 -2.20 -21.55
N TYR A 243 -10.55 -3.48 -21.90
CA TYR A 243 -9.30 -4.16 -22.25
C TYR A 243 -8.70 -3.56 -23.53
N PRO A 244 -7.36 -3.54 -23.66
CA PRO A 244 -6.71 -3.20 -24.93
C PRO A 244 -7.12 -4.16 -26.06
N ASP A 245 -7.16 -3.65 -27.29
CA ASP A 245 -7.61 -4.41 -28.47
C ASP A 245 -6.80 -5.69 -28.74
N ASN A 246 -5.55 -5.72 -28.26
CA ASN A 246 -4.61 -6.83 -28.39
C ASN A 246 -4.51 -7.70 -27.13
N HIS A 247 -5.43 -7.57 -26.17
CA HIS A 247 -5.45 -8.47 -25.01
C HIS A 247 -5.77 -9.90 -25.44
N GLU A 248 -4.97 -10.85 -24.96
CA GLU A 248 -5.11 -12.28 -25.17
C GLU A 248 -5.23 -12.98 -23.81
N GLY A 249 -5.92 -14.13 -23.76
CA GLY A 249 -6.11 -14.92 -22.55
C GLY A 249 -7.44 -14.64 -21.83
N SER A 250 -7.42 -14.76 -20.50
CA SER A 250 -8.62 -14.64 -19.64
C SER A 250 -9.17 -13.21 -19.61
N TYR A 251 -10.49 -13.09 -19.64
CA TYR A 251 -11.22 -11.85 -19.34
C TYR A 251 -11.96 -12.03 -18.01
N VAL A 252 -11.96 -11.00 -17.17
CA VAL A 252 -12.66 -11.00 -15.88
C VAL A 252 -13.34 -9.65 -15.71
N TYR A 253 -14.65 -9.66 -15.60
CA TYR A 253 -15.47 -8.48 -15.35
C TYR A 253 -16.19 -8.64 -14.03
N PHE A 254 -15.85 -7.77 -13.08
CA PHE A 254 -16.66 -7.52 -11.91
C PHE A 254 -17.63 -6.36 -12.20
N SER A 255 -18.89 -6.50 -11.77
CA SER A 255 -19.89 -5.43 -11.95
C SER A 255 -20.95 -5.42 -10.84
N GLY A 256 -22.05 -4.70 -11.01
CA GLY A 256 -23.12 -4.51 -10.02
C GLY A 256 -22.94 -3.29 -9.10
N THR A 257 -21.69 -2.88 -8.82
CA THR A 257 -21.38 -1.63 -8.11
C THR A 257 -20.23 -0.87 -8.79
N PRO A 258 -20.05 0.46 -8.56
CA PRO A 258 -18.89 1.20 -9.05
C PRO A 258 -17.55 0.58 -8.63
N LEU A 259 -17.43 0.13 -7.38
CA LEU A 259 -16.20 -0.50 -6.87
C LEU A 259 -15.91 -1.85 -7.52
N ALA A 260 -16.95 -2.64 -7.82
CA ALA A 260 -16.80 -3.85 -8.63
C ALA A 260 -16.27 -3.50 -10.03
N ASN A 261 -16.78 -2.44 -10.67
CA ASN A 261 -16.26 -2.02 -11.98
C ASN A 261 -14.76 -1.63 -11.91
N ALA A 262 -14.31 -0.98 -10.84
CA ALA A 262 -12.87 -0.69 -10.65
C ALA A 262 -12.04 -1.97 -10.49
N ALA A 263 -12.55 -2.99 -9.79
CA ALA A 263 -11.85 -4.25 -9.58
C ALA A 263 -11.43 -4.93 -10.89
N THR A 264 -12.22 -4.78 -11.96
CA THR A 264 -11.88 -5.24 -13.32
C THR A 264 -10.56 -4.62 -13.82
N GLY A 265 -10.45 -3.29 -13.74
CA GLY A 265 -9.25 -2.56 -14.18
C GLY A 265 -8.05 -2.80 -13.27
N ILE A 266 -8.29 -2.93 -11.96
CA ILE A 266 -7.28 -3.31 -10.97
C ILE A 266 -6.67 -4.66 -11.34
N LEU A 267 -7.50 -5.69 -11.51
CA LEU A 267 -7.05 -7.04 -11.80
C LEU A 267 -6.19 -7.09 -13.07
N TYR A 268 -6.70 -6.53 -14.17
CA TYR A 268 -5.98 -6.51 -15.43
C TYR A 268 -4.63 -5.79 -15.33
N THR A 269 -4.63 -4.57 -14.78
CA THR A 269 -3.43 -3.73 -14.71
C THR A 269 -2.33 -4.40 -13.90
N ASN A 270 -2.70 -5.01 -12.77
CA ASN A 270 -1.74 -5.64 -11.87
C ASN A 270 -1.27 -7.00 -12.39
N LEU A 271 -2.15 -7.82 -12.98
CA LEU A 271 -1.72 -9.08 -13.62
C LEU A 271 -0.75 -8.80 -14.77
N LYS A 272 -1.07 -7.85 -15.65
CA LYS A 272 -0.16 -7.41 -16.72
C LYS A 272 1.17 -6.95 -16.17
N SER A 273 1.14 -6.15 -15.11
CA SER A 273 2.33 -5.63 -14.44
C SER A 273 3.20 -6.76 -13.85
N MET A 274 2.62 -7.84 -13.31
CA MET A 274 3.35 -9.02 -12.84
C MET A 274 4.02 -9.79 -13.99
N VAL A 275 3.36 -9.89 -15.15
CA VAL A 275 3.92 -10.54 -16.34
C VAL A 275 5.05 -9.69 -16.94
N ASP A 276 4.80 -8.40 -17.19
CA ASP A 276 5.74 -7.50 -17.88
C ASP A 276 7.03 -7.26 -17.08
N ARG A 277 6.97 -7.36 -15.74
CA ARG A 277 8.15 -7.20 -14.87
C ARG A 277 8.96 -8.48 -14.67
N THR A 278 8.58 -9.58 -15.30
CA THR A 278 9.38 -10.80 -15.28
C THR A 278 10.30 -10.80 -16.49
N ALA A 279 11.60 -10.65 -16.24
CA ALA A 279 12.60 -10.62 -17.30
C ALA A 279 12.74 -11.98 -18.01
N GLU A 280 13.35 -11.97 -19.20
CA GLU A 280 13.60 -13.17 -20.01
C GLU A 280 14.46 -14.21 -19.29
N ASP A 281 15.39 -13.77 -18.44
CA ASP A 281 16.24 -14.66 -17.63
C ASP A 281 15.52 -15.28 -16.42
N GLY A 282 14.29 -14.83 -16.16
CA GLY A 282 13.43 -15.21 -15.05
C GLY A 282 13.51 -14.29 -13.83
N LEU A 283 14.27 -13.19 -13.84
CA LEU A 283 14.23 -12.25 -12.73
C LEU A 283 12.86 -11.57 -12.66
N MET A 284 12.07 -11.90 -11.64
CA MET A 284 10.79 -11.23 -11.36
C MET A 284 11.06 -10.02 -10.45
N HIS A 285 11.02 -8.82 -11.03
CA HIS A 285 11.41 -7.60 -10.35
C HIS A 285 10.40 -7.22 -9.25
N GLU A 286 10.88 -6.85 -8.05
CA GLU A 286 10.03 -6.45 -6.93
C GLU A 286 9.26 -5.15 -7.22
N SER A 287 9.97 -4.13 -7.73
CA SER A 287 9.36 -2.95 -8.35
C SER A 287 9.29 -3.15 -9.86
N TYR A 288 8.25 -2.63 -10.51
CA TYR A 288 8.33 -2.49 -11.97
C TYR A 288 9.35 -1.40 -12.35
N LYS A 289 9.79 -1.43 -13.61
CA LYS A 289 10.78 -0.49 -14.10
C LYS A 289 10.26 0.95 -13.98
N ASP A 290 11.09 1.82 -13.39
CA ASP A 290 10.77 3.24 -13.19
C ASP A 290 9.49 3.49 -12.34
N ALA A 291 9.12 2.54 -11.47
CA ALA A 291 8.00 2.70 -10.56
C ALA A 291 8.12 4.00 -9.73
N PRO A 292 7.08 4.84 -9.67
CA PRO A 292 7.04 5.99 -8.76
C PRO A 292 6.97 5.54 -7.30
N ALA A 293 7.45 6.39 -6.38
CA ALA A 293 7.40 6.11 -4.95
C ALA A 293 6.89 7.31 -4.13
N TRP A 294 5.85 7.09 -3.32
CA TRP A 294 5.27 8.04 -2.38
C TRP A 294 6.03 8.03 -1.05
N ARG A 295 7.26 8.57 -1.07
CA ARG A 295 8.20 8.51 0.06
C ARG A 295 7.96 9.55 1.16
N GLN A 296 7.12 10.55 0.91
CA GLN A 296 6.93 11.70 1.83
C GLN A 296 5.64 11.61 2.65
N SER A 297 4.87 10.52 2.53
CA SER A 297 3.67 10.15 3.30
C SER A 297 2.52 11.19 3.45
N PHE A 298 2.63 12.39 2.85
CA PHE A 298 1.53 13.37 2.73
C PHE A 298 0.95 13.47 1.30
N GLY A 299 1.21 12.48 0.45
CA GLY A 299 0.69 12.40 -0.93
C GLY A 299 1.67 12.87 -2.02
N ALA A 300 2.82 13.44 -1.65
CA ALA A 300 3.89 13.74 -2.61
C ALA A 300 4.71 12.48 -2.97
N TYR A 301 5.24 12.45 -4.20
CA TYR A 301 5.94 11.31 -4.77
C TYR A 301 7.18 11.68 -5.58
N MET A 302 8.00 10.66 -5.84
CA MET A 302 9.15 10.68 -6.73
C MET A 302 8.83 9.82 -7.95
N GLU A 303 8.97 10.37 -9.15
CA GLU A 303 8.90 9.59 -10.40
C GLU A 303 10.16 8.73 -10.57
N ASN A 304 10.05 7.63 -11.30
CA ASN A 304 11.17 6.80 -11.72
C ASN A 304 12.06 6.34 -10.55
N ALA A 305 11.47 6.07 -9.39
CA ALA A 305 12.21 5.68 -8.20
C ALA A 305 12.74 4.25 -8.32
N GLY A 306 11.95 3.33 -8.89
CA GLY A 306 12.34 1.95 -9.16
C GLY A 306 12.95 1.26 -7.94
N SER A 307 12.35 1.46 -6.76
CA SER A 307 12.99 1.31 -5.45
C SER A 307 13.68 -0.03 -5.25
N PHE A 308 13.08 -1.09 -5.79
CA PHE A 308 13.53 -2.48 -5.66
C PHE A 308 13.63 -3.18 -7.02
N TYR A 309 13.76 -2.43 -8.12
CA TYR A 309 13.73 -2.99 -9.48
C TYR A 309 14.76 -4.13 -9.67
N ASN A 310 15.98 -4.00 -9.16
CA ASN A 310 17.03 -5.01 -9.37
C ASN A 310 16.99 -6.19 -8.37
N ALA A 311 15.90 -6.36 -7.63
CA ALA A 311 15.77 -7.40 -6.61
C ALA A 311 14.56 -8.31 -6.89
N MET A 312 14.74 -9.60 -6.62
CA MET A 312 13.64 -10.56 -6.47
C MET A 312 13.66 -11.06 -5.03
N TYR A 313 12.61 -10.77 -4.28
CA TYR A 313 12.47 -11.23 -2.90
C TYR A 313 11.84 -12.63 -2.86
N THR A 314 12.26 -13.47 -1.93
CA THR A 314 11.70 -14.84 -1.83
C THR A 314 10.27 -14.88 -1.33
N ARG A 315 9.87 -13.95 -0.46
CA ARG A 315 8.47 -13.78 -0.03
C ARG A 315 7.51 -13.55 -1.21
N THR A 316 7.99 -13.03 -2.34
CA THR A 316 7.15 -12.85 -3.54
C THR A 316 6.95 -14.13 -4.34
N ALA A 317 7.37 -15.28 -3.82
CA ALA A 317 6.84 -16.58 -4.25
C ALA A 317 5.30 -16.66 -4.15
N ARG A 318 4.66 -15.84 -3.29
CA ARG A 318 3.21 -15.59 -3.32
C ARG A 318 2.73 -15.06 -4.68
N GLY A 319 3.52 -14.22 -5.34
CA GLY A 319 3.30 -13.71 -6.69
C GLY A 319 3.45 -14.78 -7.77
N LEU A 320 4.40 -15.71 -7.62
CA LEU A 320 4.53 -16.87 -8.50
C LEU A 320 3.25 -17.73 -8.45
N MET A 321 2.73 -18.00 -7.25
CA MET A 321 1.47 -18.73 -7.08
C MET A 321 0.26 -17.96 -7.62
N SER A 322 0.31 -16.62 -7.63
CA SER A 322 -0.75 -15.79 -8.23
C SER A 322 -0.70 -15.85 -9.76
N LEU A 323 0.51 -15.80 -10.36
CA LEU A 323 0.68 -16.03 -11.80
C LEU A 323 0.10 -17.38 -12.22
N ILE A 324 0.38 -18.44 -11.44
CA ILE A 324 -0.17 -19.78 -11.67
C ILE A 324 -1.70 -19.77 -11.64
N SER A 325 -2.33 -19.16 -10.62
CA SER A 325 -3.80 -19.12 -10.51
C SER A 325 -4.49 -18.34 -11.63
N PHE A 326 -3.76 -17.48 -12.35
CA PHE A 326 -4.26 -16.74 -13.53
C PHE A 326 -3.77 -17.33 -14.86
N GLY A 327 -3.27 -18.56 -14.87
CA GLY A 327 -2.84 -19.25 -16.09
C GLY A 327 -1.49 -18.79 -16.66
N GLN A 328 -0.76 -17.93 -15.95
CA GLN A 328 0.55 -17.43 -16.38
C GLN A 328 1.68 -18.41 -16.01
N VAL A 329 1.46 -19.71 -16.26
CA VAL A 329 2.30 -20.83 -15.80
C VAL A 329 3.72 -20.74 -16.37
N GLU A 330 3.87 -20.38 -17.64
CA GLU A 330 5.20 -20.25 -18.26
C GLU A 330 6.04 -19.14 -17.59
N THR A 331 5.42 -17.99 -17.30
CA THR A 331 6.08 -16.88 -16.61
C THR A 331 6.47 -17.26 -15.19
N ALA A 332 5.57 -17.92 -14.45
CA ALA A 332 5.87 -18.45 -13.12
C ALA A 332 7.00 -19.49 -13.14
N GLN A 333 7.02 -20.38 -14.14
CA GLN A 333 8.07 -21.38 -14.33
C GLN A 333 9.44 -20.74 -14.57
N ARG A 334 9.54 -19.76 -15.48
CA ARG A 334 10.81 -19.04 -15.73
C ARG A 334 11.34 -18.39 -14.44
N ALA A 335 10.47 -17.70 -13.70
CA ALA A 335 10.86 -17.04 -12.46
C ALA A 335 11.24 -18.01 -11.33
N THR A 336 10.53 -19.12 -11.22
CA THR A 336 10.87 -20.17 -10.23
C THR A 336 12.21 -20.84 -10.58
N SER A 337 12.45 -21.14 -11.86
CA SER A 337 13.75 -21.66 -12.33
C SER A 337 14.90 -20.68 -12.11
N PHE A 338 14.66 -19.36 -12.15
CA PHE A 338 15.65 -18.37 -11.74
C PHE A 338 15.96 -18.47 -10.25
N SER A 339 14.95 -18.53 -9.38
CA SER A 339 15.14 -18.71 -7.94
C SER A 339 15.90 -19.99 -7.60
N ASN A 340 15.49 -21.12 -8.19
CA ASN A 340 16.10 -22.43 -7.95
C ASN A 340 17.60 -22.44 -8.27
N ARG A 341 18.02 -21.74 -9.33
CA ARG A 341 19.45 -21.60 -9.69
C ARG A 341 20.21 -20.78 -8.66
N TRP A 342 19.66 -19.67 -8.20
CA TRP A 342 20.33 -18.82 -7.20
C TRP A 342 20.44 -19.46 -5.82
N MET A 343 19.48 -20.32 -5.45
CA MET A 343 19.56 -21.15 -4.25
C MET A 343 20.86 -21.98 -4.20
N MET A 344 21.37 -22.42 -5.36
CA MET A 344 22.59 -23.22 -5.45
C MET A 344 23.88 -22.43 -5.21
N TYR A 345 23.80 -21.10 -5.03
CA TYR A 345 24.96 -20.25 -4.78
C TYR A 345 25.86 -20.78 -3.65
N PHE A 346 25.28 -21.24 -2.55
CA PHE A 346 26.03 -21.71 -1.37
C PHE A 346 26.86 -22.98 -1.64
N PRO A 347 26.25 -24.10 -2.11
CA PRO A 347 27.02 -25.30 -2.42
C PRO A 347 27.97 -25.10 -3.60
N GLU A 348 27.61 -24.32 -4.63
CA GLU A 348 28.47 -24.08 -5.79
C GLU A 348 29.71 -23.25 -5.44
N ASN A 349 29.60 -22.34 -4.47
CA ASN A 349 30.75 -21.58 -3.95
C ASN A 349 31.45 -22.25 -2.76
N ASN A 350 31.06 -23.48 -2.41
CA ASN A 350 31.63 -24.26 -1.29
C ASN A 350 31.63 -23.47 0.03
N LEU A 351 30.57 -22.69 0.29
CA LEU A 351 30.47 -21.88 1.49
C LEU A 351 30.28 -22.77 2.72
N LYS A 352 30.95 -22.38 3.80
CA LYS A 352 30.93 -23.08 5.08
C LYS A 352 30.61 -22.13 6.21
N ILE A 353 30.03 -22.66 7.28
CA ILE A 353 29.87 -21.95 8.56
C ILE A 353 30.27 -22.91 9.68
N LEU A 354 31.21 -22.47 10.52
CA LEU A 354 31.84 -23.33 11.55
C LEU A 354 32.37 -24.66 10.97
N GLY A 355 32.95 -24.61 9.76
CA GLY A 355 33.50 -25.76 9.05
C GLY A 355 32.49 -26.71 8.41
N LYS A 356 31.19 -26.51 8.61
CA LYS A 356 30.11 -27.31 7.99
C LYS A 356 29.70 -26.71 6.65
N ASP A 357 29.47 -27.57 5.66
CA ASP A 357 28.95 -27.16 4.36
C ASP A 357 27.54 -26.59 4.49
N ILE A 358 27.29 -25.47 3.82
CA ILE A 358 25.98 -24.81 3.78
C ILE A 358 25.21 -25.38 2.58
N PRO A 359 24.04 -26.03 2.79
CA PRO A 359 23.17 -26.44 1.69
C PRO A 359 22.65 -25.26 0.88
N GLY A 360 22.22 -25.54 -0.34
CA GLY A 360 21.46 -24.56 -1.12
C GLY A 360 20.19 -24.16 -0.40
N HIS A 361 19.99 -22.87 -0.21
CA HIS A 361 18.80 -22.31 0.42
C HIS A 361 18.51 -20.93 -0.16
N TYR A 362 17.24 -20.52 -0.07
CA TYR A 362 16.85 -19.20 -0.50
C TYR A 362 17.08 -18.20 0.64
N THR A 363 17.45 -16.96 0.30
CA THR A 363 17.68 -15.83 1.22
C THR A 363 16.66 -14.72 0.96
N VAL A 364 16.60 -13.65 1.78
CA VAL A 364 15.61 -12.54 1.59
C VAL A 364 15.54 -12.08 0.14
N ILE A 365 16.70 -11.83 -0.49
CA ILE A 365 16.82 -11.45 -1.90
C ILE A 365 17.50 -12.59 -2.66
N VAL A 366 16.77 -13.20 -3.58
CA VAL A 366 17.17 -14.37 -4.37
C VAL A 366 18.47 -14.12 -5.12
N ASN A 367 18.51 -13.06 -5.92
CA ASN A 367 19.62 -12.76 -6.82
C ASN A 367 20.78 -12.02 -6.14
N GLN A 368 20.70 -11.83 -4.82
CA GLN A 368 21.72 -11.14 -4.03
C GLN A 368 21.88 -11.86 -2.68
N PRO A 369 22.29 -13.14 -2.67
CA PRO A 369 22.15 -14.00 -1.50
C PRO A 369 22.90 -13.54 -0.25
N MET A 370 23.91 -12.68 -0.42
CA MET A 370 24.73 -12.16 0.67
C MET A 370 24.29 -10.77 1.16
N ILE A 371 23.30 -10.13 0.54
CA ILE A 371 22.97 -8.71 0.86
C ILE A 371 22.49 -8.53 2.30
N TYR A 372 21.79 -9.51 2.86
CA TYR A 372 21.33 -9.43 4.24
C TYR A 372 22.52 -9.36 5.21
N SER A 373 23.43 -10.33 5.17
CA SER A 373 24.57 -10.38 6.07
C SER A 373 25.63 -9.29 5.80
N THR A 374 25.73 -8.80 4.57
CA THR A 374 26.81 -7.85 4.18
C THR A 374 26.38 -6.39 4.12
N VAL A 375 25.09 -6.10 3.99
CA VAL A 375 24.57 -4.73 3.88
C VAL A 375 23.50 -4.46 4.92
N LEU A 376 22.46 -5.29 5.02
CA LEU A 376 21.33 -5.01 5.89
C LEU A 376 21.69 -5.14 7.37
N ALA A 377 22.31 -6.26 7.77
CA ALA A 377 22.72 -6.49 9.16
C ALA A 377 23.74 -5.44 9.65
N PRO A 378 24.81 -5.10 8.90
CA PRO A 378 25.67 -3.97 9.24
C PRO A 378 24.94 -2.62 9.29
N GLY A 379 23.86 -2.46 8.52
CA GLY A 379 22.96 -1.32 8.54
C GLY A 379 21.97 -1.30 9.73
N GLY A 380 22.05 -2.28 10.63
CA GLY A 380 21.23 -2.36 11.84
C GLY A 380 20.07 -3.35 11.77
N TRP A 381 19.94 -4.13 10.70
CA TRP A 381 18.95 -5.20 10.65
C TRP A 381 19.28 -6.30 11.68
N PRO A 382 18.26 -6.89 12.33
CA PRO A 382 18.50 -7.80 13.44
C PRO A 382 19.06 -9.15 12.98
N THR A 383 20.24 -9.53 13.46
CA THR A 383 20.83 -10.85 13.17
C THR A 383 21.44 -11.50 14.41
N ARG A 384 21.48 -12.83 14.42
CA ARG A 384 22.25 -13.61 15.40
C ARG A 384 23.60 -14.08 14.87
N TYR A 385 23.85 -13.93 13.58
CA TYR A 385 25.11 -14.29 12.97
C TYR A 385 26.10 -13.16 13.18
N THR A 386 26.90 -13.25 14.25
CA THR A 386 27.94 -12.26 14.55
C THR A 386 29.32 -12.89 14.43
N LYS A 387 30.32 -12.04 14.19
CA LYS A 387 31.72 -12.46 14.12
C LYS A 387 32.20 -13.12 15.41
N GLU A 388 31.69 -12.69 16.56
CA GLU A 388 32.02 -13.26 17.87
C GLU A 388 31.52 -14.70 18.01
N LEU A 389 30.34 -15.01 17.48
CA LEU A 389 29.73 -16.34 17.60
C LEU A 389 30.20 -17.30 16.50
N PHE A 390 30.41 -16.79 15.28
CA PHE A 390 30.64 -17.61 14.09
C PHE A 390 32.00 -17.42 13.43
N GLY A 391 32.87 -16.59 14.00
CA GLY A 391 34.20 -16.31 13.45
C GLY A 391 34.12 -15.54 12.13
N ASP A 392 35.14 -15.68 11.29
CA ASP A 392 35.20 -14.98 10.00
C ASP A 392 34.12 -15.45 9.00
N ASP A 393 33.53 -16.63 9.22
CA ASP A 393 32.49 -17.22 8.37
C ASP A 393 31.07 -16.72 8.71
N TYR A 394 30.90 -15.79 9.66
CA TYR A 394 29.58 -15.39 10.16
C TYR A 394 28.61 -14.89 9.08
N GLN A 395 29.12 -14.37 7.96
CA GLN A 395 28.28 -13.86 6.88
C GLN A 395 27.89 -14.94 5.86
N ASN A 396 28.58 -16.09 5.83
CA ASN A 396 28.54 -17.08 4.76
C ASN A 396 27.17 -17.72 4.55
N LEU A 397 26.28 -17.60 5.55
CA LEU A 397 24.90 -18.08 5.46
C LEU A 397 23.98 -17.13 4.69
N GLY A 398 24.35 -15.87 4.46
CA GLY A 398 23.41 -14.87 3.94
C GLY A 398 22.39 -14.45 5.01
N ASN A 399 21.35 -15.27 5.25
CA ASN A 399 20.42 -15.14 6.39
C ASN A 399 19.54 -16.39 6.55
N GLN A 400 18.86 -16.50 7.69
CA GLN A 400 17.80 -17.50 7.89
C GLN A 400 16.45 -17.02 7.31
N GLU A 401 16.19 -17.27 6.03
CA GLU A 401 14.95 -16.91 5.34
C GLU A 401 13.98 -18.09 5.23
N THR A 402 13.23 -18.42 6.28
CA THR A 402 12.45 -19.67 6.28
C THR A 402 11.08 -19.53 5.62
N ASP A 403 10.39 -18.40 5.78
CA ASP A 403 9.14 -18.11 5.07
C ASP A 403 9.35 -18.11 3.56
N GLY A 404 10.27 -17.28 3.06
CA GLY A 404 10.60 -17.22 1.64
C GLY A 404 11.05 -18.58 1.07
N HIS A 405 11.81 -19.36 1.85
CA HIS A 405 12.20 -20.72 1.47
C HIS A 405 11.01 -21.66 1.32
N GLY A 406 10.13 -21.72 2.33
CA GLY A 406 8.92 -22.54 2.28
C GLY A 406 7.96 -22.12 1.17
N LEU A 407 7.74 -20.82 0.98
CA LEU A 407 6.87 -20.29 -0.07
C LEU A 407 7.39 -20.64 -1.47
N THR A 408 8.71 -20.60 -1.68
CA THR A 408 9.31 -21.00 -2.96
C THR A 408 9.20 -22.51 -3.20
N MET A 409 9.28 -23.34 -2.15
CA MET A 409 8.97 -24.77 -2.26
C MET A 409 7.50 -25.01 -2.64
N MET A 410 6.57 -24.25 -2.06
CA MET A 410 5.15 -24.34 -2.44
C MET A 410 4.92 -23.93 -3.89
N ALA A 411 5.58 -22.89 -4.39
CA ALA A 411 5.50 -22.49 -5.80
C ALA A 411 6.02 -23.58 -6.75
N ASN A 412 7.15 -24.22 -6.43
CA ASN A 412 7.66 -25.38 -7.17
C ASN A 412 6.64 -26.54 -7.18
N TYR A 413 6.02 -26.83 -6.04
CA TYR A 413 4.99 -27.86 -5.95
C TYR A 413 3.77 -27.56 -6.81
N GLN A 414 3.29 -26.30 -6.83
CA GLN A 414 2.18 -25.90 -7.69
C GLN A 414 2.52 -26.03 -9.19
N LEU A 415 3.72 -25.63 -9.61
CA LEU A 415 4.16 -25.83 -11.00
C LEU A 415 4.20 -27.30 -11.42
N TRP A 416 4.62 -28.19 -10.52
CA TRP A 416 4.54 -29.62 -10.77
C TRP A 416 3.10 -30.11 -10.95
N LEU A 417 2.17 -29.64 -10.12
CA LEU A 417 0.75 -29.97 -10.28
C LEU A 417 0.19 -29.47 -11.63
N GLU A 418 0.50 -28.23 -12.02
CA GLU A 418 0.10 -27.64 -13.30
C GLU A 418 0.71 -28.35 -14.51
N SER A 419 1.90 -28.93 -14.36
CA SER A 419 2.50 -29.78 -15.40
C SER A 419 1.75 -31.11 -15.64
N GLY A 420 0.65 -31.35 -14.93
CA GLY A 420 -0.06 -32.64 -14.93
C GLY A 420 0.70 -33.72 -14.15
N LYS A 421 1.50 -33.31 -13.16
CA LYS A 421 2.41 -34.18 -12.38
C LYS A 421 3.45 -34.88 -13.25
N ASP A 422 3.99 -34.18 -14.25
CA ASP A 422 4.91 -34.74 -15.22
C ASP A 422 6.22 -35.22 -14.57
N LEU A 423 6.60 -36.48 -14.84
CA LEU A 423 7.86 -37.05 -14.38
C LEU A 423 9.07 -36.31 -14.97
N LYS A 424 8.96 -35.82 -16.21
CA LYS A 424 10.06 -35.11 -16.86
C LYS A 424 10.36 -33.78 -16.17
N TRP A 425 9.31 -33.06 -15.75
CA TRP A 425 9.47 -31.89 -14.90
C TRP A 425 10.26 -32.19 -13.62
N ILE A 426 9.98 -33.34 -12.97
CA ILE A 426 10.73 -33.74 -11.77
C ILE A 426 12.18 -34.04 -12.11
N GLU A 427 12.46 -34.81 -13.17
CA GLU A 427 13.83 -35.13 -13.60
C GLU A 427 14.67 -33.88 -13.82
N ASP A 428 14.10 -32.86 -14.45
CA ASP A 428 14.80 -31.61 -14.77
C ASP A 428 15.02 -30.72 -13.55
N ASN A 429 14.22 -30.89 -12.49
CA ASN A 429 14.27 -30.06 -11.29
C ASN A 429 14.77 -30.79 -10.02
N TRP A 430 15.04 -32.10 -10.11
CA TRP A 430 15.31 -32.95 -8.94
C TRP A 430 16.48 -32.46 -8.07
N ILE A 431 17.53 -31.93 -8.70
CA ILE A 431 18.67 -31.36 -7.98
C ILE A 431 18.26 -30.21 -7.05
N TYR A 432 17.37 -29.33 -7.52
CA TYR A 432 16.88 -28.19 -6.75
C TYR A 432 15.89 -28.63 -5.67
N ILE A 433 14.99 -29.56 -6.01
CA ILE A 433 14.02 -30.14 -5.06
C ILE A 433 14.76 -30.75 -3.86
N LYS A 434 15.77 -31.58 -4.15
CA LYS A 434 16.57 -32.25 -3.12
C LYS A 434 17.34 -31.25 -2.25
N GLU A 435 17.96 -30.24 -2.85
CA GLU A 435 18.78 -29.28 -2.10
C GLU A 435 17.91 -28.38 -1.20
N ALA A 436 16.76 -27.93 -1.68
CA ALA A 436 15.81 -27.15 -0.88
C ALA A 436 15.25 -27.93 0.32
N ALA A 437 14.89 -29.21 0.15
CA ALA A 437 14.46 -30.05 1.28
C ALA A 437 15.59 -30.30 2.28
N LYS A 438 16.80 -30.53 1.77
CA LYS A 438 18.02 -30.73 2.58
C LYS A 438 18.33 -29.53 3.48
N TRP A 439 18.06 -28.30 3.06
CA TRP A 439 18.23 -27.13 3.93
C TRP A 439 17.40 -27.22 5.22
N ILE A 440 16.15 -27.66 5.11
CA ILE A 440 15.25 -27.79 6.27
C ILE A 440 15.74 -28.88 7.21
N THR A 441 16.09 -30.06 6.69
CA THR A 441 16.61 -31.16 7.53
C THR A 441 17.96 -30.81 8.13
N TRP A 442 18.87 -30.20 7.35
CA TRP A 442 20.15 -29.68 7.82
C TRP A 442 19.97 -28.66 8.95
N SER A 443 18.96 -27.80 8.87
CA SER A 443 18.69 -26.82 9.93
C SER A 443 18.37 -27.53 11.25
N PHE A 444 17.58 -28.60 11.23
CA PHE A 444 17.29 -29.38 12.45
C PHE A 444 18.48 -30.21 12.95
N GLU A 445 19.34 -30.69 12.05
CA GLU A 445 20.58 -31.40 12.40
C GLU A 445 21.67 -30.48 12.95
N ASN A 446 21.59 -29.18 12.67
CA ASN A 446 22.59 -28.18 13.03
C ASN A 446 21.99 -27.03 13.87
N PRO A 447 21.31 -27.31 14.99
CA PRO A 447 20.58 -26.31 15.77
C PRO A 447 21.48 -25.23 16.38
N ASP A 448 22.75 -25.54 16.62
CA ASP A 448 23.73 -24.57 17.12
C ASP A 448 24.11 -23.50 16.07
N ILE A 449 23.80 -23.75 14.79
CA ILE A 449 24.05 -22.82 13.67
C ILE A 449 22.74 -22.22 13.17
N SER A 450 21.73 -23.05 12.92
CA SER A 450 20.45 -22.61 12.37
C SER A 450 19.56 -21.92 13.40
N PHE A 451 19.84 -22.14 14.69
CA PHE A 451 18.95 -21.84 15.81
C PHE A 451 17.60 -22.55 15.73
N ALA A 452 17.43 -23.53 14.83
CA ALA A 452 16.25 -24.39 14.85
C ALA A 452 16.18 -25.05 16.23
N ARG A 453 15.02 -24.95 16.87
CA ARG A 453 14.84 -25.49 18.21
C ARG A 453 13.45 -26.04 18.32
N ARG A 454 13.31 -27.11 19.11
CA ARG A 454 11.99 -27.58 19.53
C ARG A 454 11.09 -27.92 18.34
N GLY A 455 11.65 -28.36 17.21
CA GLY A 455 10.89 -28.67 15.99
C GLY A 455 10.42 -27.44 15.19
N LEU A 456 10.88 -26.24 15.53
CA LEU A 456 10.59 -25.01 14.78
C LEU A 456 11.87 -24.44 14.15
N LEU A 457 11.72 -23.84 12.98
CA LEU A 457 12.74 -23.10 12.25
C LEU A 457 12.75 -21.64 12.71
N TYR A 458 13.96 -21.13 12.92
CA TYR A 458 14.25 -19.74 13.29
C TYR A 458 14.37 -18.88 12.03
N ALA A 459 13.87 -17.64 12.07
CA ALA A 459 13.91 -16.75 10.92
C ALA A 459 14.46 -15.35 11.25
N GLU A 460 15.27 -14.82 10.32
CA GLU A 460 15.76 -13.43 10.28
C GLU A 460 15.01 -12.56 9.25
N SER A 461 14.03 -13.15 8.57
CA SER A 461 13.15 -12.47 7.61
C SER A 461 12.31 -11.37 8.25
N GLU A 462 11.65 -10.56 7.43
CA GLU A 462 10.71 -9.51 7.91
C GLU A 462 9.57 -10.09 8.76
N ALA A 463 9.10 -11.30 8.45
CA ALA A 463 8.07 -12.00 9.22
C ALA A 463 8.59 -12.67 10.49
N GLY A 464 9.91 -12.88 10.57
CA GLY A 464 10.57 -13.59 11.65
C GLY A 464 11.18 -12.66 12.69
N MET A 465 11.93 -11.63 12.25
CA MET A 465 12.66 -10.67 13.09
C MET A 465 13.35 -11.32 14.30
N MET A 466 14.07 -12.43 14.05
CA MET A 466 14.76 -13.28 15.03
C MET A 466 13.83 -14.12 15.94
N ALA A 467 12.66 -14.52 15.44
CA ALA A 467 11.66 -15.33 16.14
C ALA A 467 11.25 -16.60 15.38
N TYR A 468 10.28 -17.31 15.96
CA TYR A 468 9.64 -18.49 15.38
C TYR A 468 8.16 -18.13 15.23
N THR A 469 7.70 -18.05 14.00
CA THR A 469 6.36 -17.54 13.69
C THR A 469 5.63 -18.49 12.75
N LEU A 470 4.30 -18.39 12.71
CA LEU A 470 3.45 -19.16 11.82
C LEU A 470 3.84 -18.86 10.37
N TYR A 471 3.97 -17.59 10.01
CA TYR A 471 4.34 -17.17 8.67
C TYR A 471 5.68 -17.79 8.21
N CYS A 472 6.62 -17.98 9.12
CA CYS A 472 7.93 -18.58 8.85
C CYS A 472 7.96 -20.12 8.81
N ASN A 473 7.01 -20.81 9.45
CA ASN A 473 7.08 -22.27 9.64
C ASN A 473 5.97 -23.03 8.88
N VAL A 474 4.77 -22.46 8.76
CA VAL A 474 3.65 -23.04 8.00
C VAL A 474 4.01 -23.31 6.53
N PRO A 475 4.65 -22.40 5.77
CA PRO A 475 4.97 -22.69 4.39
C PRO A 475 6.09 -23.73 4.26
N CYS A 476 7.01 -23.84 5.23
CA CYS A 476 8.00 -24.92 5.27
C CYS A 476 7.35 -26.29 5.47
N TYR A 477 6.31 -26.37 6.32
CA TYR A 477 5.51 -27.58 6.48
C TYR A 477 4.88 -28.01 5.14
N PHE A 478 4.17 -27.10 4.47
CA PHE A 478 3.54 -27.38 3.18
C PHE A 478 4.55 -27.67 2.07
N GLY A 479 5.69 -26.97 2.06
CA GLY A 479 6.80 -27.23 1.14
C GLY A 479 7.35 -28.64 1.28
N MET A 480 7.65 -29.08 2.51
CA MET A 480 8.13 -30.45 2.78
C MET A 480 7.08 -31.50 2.43
N LEU A 481 5.81 -31.24 2.73
CA LEU A 481 4.72 -32.17 2.39
C LEU A 481 4.51 -32.30 0.87
N GLY A 482 4.58 -31.19 0.13
CA GLY A 482 4.51 -31.19 -1.33
C GLY A 482 5.71 -31.89 -1.97
N TYR A 483 6.92 -31.64 -1.46
CA TYR A 483 8.13 -32.27 -1.97
C TYR A 483 8.18 -33.77 -1.67
N ALA A 484 7.63 -34.22 -0.55
CA ALA A 484 7.47 -35.65 -0.25
C ALA A 484 6.60 -36.35 -1.31
N GLN A 485 5.53 -35.70 -1.78
CA GLN A 485 4.69 -36.23 -2.86
C GLN A 485 5.41 -36.27 -4.21
N ILE A 486 6.21 -35.24 -4.52
CA ILE A 486 7.07 -35.23 -5.71
C ILE A 486 8.06 -36.39 -5.66
N ALA A 487 8.73 -36.59 -4.53
CA ALA A 487 9.67 -37.70 -4.33
C ALA A 487 8.98 -39.05 -4.48
N GLU A 488 7.78 -39.23 -3.92
CA GLU A 488 6.99 -40.44 -4.05
C GLU A 488 6.62 -40.72 -5.52
N ALA A 489 6.14 -39.69 -6.24
CA ALA A 489 5.83 -39.80 -7.67
C ALA A 489 7.05 -40.18 -8.52
N TYR A 490 8.24 -39.72 -8.13
CA TYR A 490 9.50 -40.05 -8.80
C TYR A 490 10.12 -41.39 -8.37
N GLY A 491 9.52 -42.11 -7.41
CA GLY A 491 10.01 -43.38 -6.90
C GLY A 491 11.18 -43.25 -5.91
N LYS A 492 11.35 -42.09 -5.28
CA LYS A 492 12.36 -41.79 -4.25
C LYS A 492 11.77 -42.00 -2.86
N THR A 493 11.46 -43.26 -2.55
CA THR A 493 10.71 -43.64 -1.35
C THR A 493 11.40 -43.26 -0.04
N GLU A 494 12.74 -43.36 0.03
CA GLU A 494 13.50 -43.00 1.24
C GLU A 494 13.40 -41.50 1.51
N GLU A 495 13.67 -40.67 0.50
CA GLU A 495 13.52 -39.21 0.61
C GLU A 495 12.07 -38.81 0.92
N ALA A 496 11.08 -39.44 0.29
CA ALA A 496 9.67 -39.19 0.54
C ALA A 496 9.28 -39.45 2.01
N GLN A 497 9.76 -40.56 2.59
CA GLN A 497 9.51 -40.91 3.99
C GLN A 497 10.19 -39.95 4.97
N GLU A 498 11.46 -39.61 4.71
CA GLU A 498 12.21 -38.64 5.52
C GLU A 498 11.53 -37.27 5.53
N TRP A 499 11.17 -36.76 4.36
CA TRP A 499 10.57 -35.43 4.23
C TRP A 499 9.16 -35.37 4.81
N LYS A 500 8.39 -36.45 4.68
CA LYS A 500 7.10 -36.58 5.36
C LYS A 500 7.24 -36.58 6.88
N ALA A 501 8.21 -37.32 7.43
CA ALA A 501 8.46 -37.32 8.87
C ALA A 501 8.91 -35.94 9.37
N CYS A 502 9.71 -35.21 8.58
CA CYS A 502 10.08 -33.83 8.89
C CYS A 502 8.86 -32.89 8.89
N ALA A 503 7.98 -33.01 7.89
CA ALA A 503 6.73 -32.26 7.84
C ALA A 503 5.82 -32.57 9.04
N GLU A 504 5.68 -33.84 9.43
CA GLU A 504 4.90 -34.25 10.62
C GLU A 504 5.46 -33.61 11.91
N ALA A 505 6.79 -33.63 12.09
CA ALA A 505 7.43 -33.00 13.24
C ALA A 505 7.24 -31.47 13.26
N LEU A 506 7.30 -30.81 12.11
CA LEU A 506 6.97 -29.39 11.96
C LEU A 506 5.51 -29.12 12.33
N TYR A 507 4.57 -29.93 11.82
CA TYR A 507 3.14 -29.80 12.11
C TYR A 507 2.85 -29.86 13.60
N GLU A 508 3.40 -30.87 14.29
CA GLU A 508 3.26 -31.02 15.75
C GLU A 508 3.83 -29.81 16.48
N ALA A 509 5.05 -29.39 16.12
CA ALA A 509 5.71 -28.26 16.78
C ALA A 509 4.98 -26.92 16.56
N ILE A 510 4.46 -26.66 15.35
CA ILE A 510 3.64 -25.49 15.03
C ILE A 510 2.38 -25.50 15.91
N THR A 511 1.67 -26.63 15.89
CA THR A 511 0.41 -26.81 16.63
C THR A 511 0.58 -26.60 18.12
N ASP A 512 1.63 -27.18 18.71
CA ASP A 512 1.85 -27.19 20.15
C ASP A 512 2.45 -25.89 20.69
N ARG A 513 3.23 -25.17 19.87
CA ARG A 513 4.09 -24.07 20.37
C ARG A 513 3.71 -22.71 19.84
N LEU A 514 3.06 -22.65 18.68
CA LEU A 514 2.59 -21.38 18.09
C LEU A 514 1.09 -21.19 18.29
N GLY A 515 0.37 -22.25 18.72
CA GLY A 515 -0.97 -22.15 19.28
C GLY A 515 -1.02 -21.50 20.66
N SER A 516 -2.23 -21.22 21.13
CA SER A 516 -2.52 -20.74 22.49
C SER A 516 -2.99 -21.89 23.39
N ASP A 517 -2.92 -21.69 24.71
CA ASP A 517 -3.44 -22.63 25.72
C ASP A 517 -4.96 -22.91 25.59
N LYS A 518 -5.67 -22.09 24.81
CA LYS A 518 -7.11 -22.17 24.54
C LYS A 518 -7.37 -22.35 23.04
N THR A 519 -6.96 -23.49 22.48
CA THR A 519 -7.41 -24.06 21.19
C THR A 519 -7.40 -23.17 19.91
N GLY A 520 -6.89 -21.94 19.94
CA GLY A 520 -6.69 -21.06 18.78
C GLY A 520 -5.22 -20.71 18.56
N TRP A 521 -4.91 -19.93 17.52
CA TRP A 521 -3.58 -19.35 17.29
C TRP A 521 -3.30 -18.13 18.17
N THR A 522 -2.03 -17.89 18.49
CA THR A 522 -1.59 -16.75 19.30
C THR A 522 -1.22 -15.57 18.40
N PRO A 523 -1.85 -14.39 18.48
CA PRO A 523 -1.56 -13.29 17.56
C PRO A 523 -0.09 -12.84 17.51
N THR A 524 0.63 -12.92 18.63
CA THR A 524 2.07 -12.56 18.66
C THR A 524 2.97 -13.59 17.96
N THR A 525 2.43 -14.74 17.54
CA THR A 525 3.19 -15.77 16.81
C THR A 525 2.89 -15.74 15.30
N PHE A 526 2.03 -14.85 14.82
CA PHE A 526 1.67 -14.78 13.40
C PHE A 526 2.89 -14.50 12.52
N GLY A 527 3.72 -13.54 12.92
CA GLY A 527 4.91 -13.07 12.20
C GLY A 527 4.68 -11.71 11.56
N PHE A 528 3.59 -11.60 10.80
CA PHE A 528 2.96 -10.31 10.48
C PHE A 528 1.72 -10.08 11.35
N ARG A 529 0.76 -9.29 10.85
CA ARG A 529 -0.39 -8.81 11.63
C ARG A 529 -1.53 -9.81 11.76
N HIS A 530 -1.73 -10.68 10.77
CA HIS A 530 -2.86 -11.61 10.69
C HIS A 530 -2.45 -13.07 10.65
N ASP A 531 -3.41 -13.94 10.92
CA ASP A 531 -3.26 -15.39 10.80
C ASP A 531 -2.94 -15.79 9.35
N PRO A 532 -1.76 -16.38 9.08
CA PRO A 532 -1.38 -16.78 7.73
C PRO A 532 -1.82 -18.22 7.38
N VAL A 533 -2.37 -18.98 8.33
CA VAL A 533 -2.56 -20.43 8.17
C VAL A 533 -3.61 -20.74 7.11
N THR A 534 -4.76 -20.07 7.15
CA THR A 534 -5.85 -20.22 6.15
C THR A 534 -5.40 -19.86 4.75
N VAL A 535 -4.67 -18.76 4.59
CA VAL A 535 -4.23 -18.28 3.27
C VAL A 535 -3.18 -19.21 2.67
N MET A 536 -2.30 -19.80 3.49
CA MET A 536 -1.32 -20.80 3.04
C MET A 536 -1.96 -22.18 2.80
N MET A 537 -3.01 -22.53 3.56
CA MET A 537 -3.83 -23.70 3.25
C MET A 537 -4.53 -23.56 1.90
N ALA A 538 -5.04 -22.36 1.57
CA ALA A 538 -5.64 -22.13 0.25
C ALA A 538 -4.64 -22.29 -0.89
N ASP A 539 -3.40 -21.82 -0.70
CA ASP A 539 -2.30 -22.01 -1.65
C ASP A 539 -1.92 -23.49 -1.86
N TYR A 540 -2.29 -24.40 -0.95
CA TYR A 540 -1.93 -25.83 -1.03
C TYR A 540 -3.12 -26.74 -1.36
N TYR A 541 -4.29 -26.47 -0.77
CA TYR A 541 -5.49 -27.30 -0.86
C TYR A 541 -6.48 -26.82 -1.93
N GLY A 542 -6.42 -25.56 -2.34
CA GLY A 542 -7.50 -24.89 -3.07
C GLY A 542 -8.47 -24.19 -2.12
N TYR A 543 -9.62 -23.75 -2.62
CA TYR A 543 -10.48 -22.79 -1.91
C TYR A 543 -11.58 -23.42 -1.05
N ASP A 544 -11.76 -24.73 -1.10
CA ASP A 544 -12.75 -25.43 -0.29
C ASP A 544 -12.19 -25.79 1.09
N THR A 545 -12.80 -25.25 2.14
CA THR A 545 -12.37 -25.52 3.53
C THR A 545 -12.55 -26.97 3.94
N MET A 546 -13.38 -27.74 3.23
CA MET A 546 -13.52 -29.18 3.47
C MET A 546 -12.29 -29.98 3.04
N ASP A 547 -11.47 -29.46 2.13
CA ASP A 547 -10.23 -30.11 1.69
C ASP A 547 -9.03 -29.78 2.60
N MET A 548 -9.19 -28.80 3.50
CA MET A 548 -8.12 -28.28 4.37
C MET A 548 -7.94 -29.10 5.65
N ASP A 549 -6.82 -28.88 6.35
CA ASP A 549 -6.60 -29.46 7.68
C ASP A 549 -7.62 -28.90 8.67
N GLN A 550 -8.49 -29.78 9.18
CA GLN A 550 -9.62 -29.39 10.03
C GLN A 550 -9.18 -28.90 11.43
N ASN A 551 -8.05 -29.39 11.96
CA ASN A 551 -7.51 -28.94 13.24
C ASN A 551 -7.01 -27.50 13.11
N TRP A 552 -6.18 -27.20 12.12
CA TRP A 552 -5.67 -25.86 11.85
C TRP A 552 -6.77 -24.87 11.45
N LEU A 553 -7.73 -25.31 10.62
CA LEU A 553 -8.91 -24.50 10.29
C LEU A 553 -9.72 -24.14 11.55
N SER A 554 -9.93 -25.09 12.46
CA SER A 554 -10.66 -24.82 13.71
C SER A 554 -9.94 -23.78 14.59
N ARG A 555 -8.59 -23.81 14.62
CA ARG A 555 -7.76 -22.83 15.35
C ARG A 555 -7.87 -21.44 14.75
N SER A 556 -7.83 -21.35 13.42
CA SER A 556 -8.02 -20.08 12.70
C SER A 556 -9.40 -19.49 12.95
N ARG A 557 -10.46 -20.31 12.92
CA ARG A 557 -11.83 -19.87 13.25
C ARG A 557 -11.94 -19.33 14.67
N ILE A 558 -11.29 -19.98 15.65
CA ILE A 558 -11.28 -19.52 17.06
C ILE A 558 -10.55 -18.18 17.19
N SER A 559 -9.46 -17.97 16.46
CA SER A 559 -8.68 -16.73 16.54
C SER A 559 -9.24 -15.58 15.70
N TYR A 560 -10.10 -15.87 14.72
CA TYR A 560 -10.62 -14.90 13.75
C TYR A 560 -11.23 -13.66 14.40
N GLU A 561 -12.13 -13.85 15.39
CA GLU A 561 -12.83 -12.74 16.06
C GLU A 561 -11.83 -11.74 16.65
N LYS A 562 -10.71 -12.22 17.22
CA LYS A 562 -9.67 -11.35 17.74
C LYS A 562 -8.83 -10.73 16.63
N ASP A 563 -8.51 -11.50 15.59
CA ASP A 563 -7.68 -11.05 14.48
C ASP A 563 -8.32 -9.86 13.73
N ILE A 564 -9.61 -10.00 13.35
CA ILE A 564 -10.34 -8.99 12.59
C ILE A 564 -10.52 -7.66 13.33
N THR A 565 -10.50 -7.65 14.67
CA THR A 565 -10.63 -6.39 15.47
C THR A 565 -9.57 -5.36 15.11
N SER A 566 -8.40 -5.83 14.71
CA SER A 566 -7.27 -4.98 14.34
C SER A 566 -7.56 -4.15 13.08
N VAL A 567 -8.54 -4.55 12.26
CA VAL A 567 -8.95 -3.89 11.01
C VAL A 567 -10.34 -3.27 11.15
N SER A 568 -11.29 -4.00 11.75
CA SER A 568 -12.68 -3.57 11.92
C SER A 568 -12.85 -2.38 12.88
N ASN A 569 -11.95 -2.20 13.85
CA ASN A 569 -11.92 -0.98 14.69
C ASN A 569 -11.57 0.30 13.90
N TYR A 570 -11.10 0.15 12.67
CA TYR A 570 -10.71 1.23 11.76
C TYR A 570 -11.47 1.11 10.44
N ASP A 571 -12.78 0.85 10.51
CA ASP A 571 -13.70 0.74 9.38
C ASP A 571 -13.20 -0.17 8.24
N TYR A 572 -12.50 -1.26 8.61
CA TYR A 572 -12.02 -2.29 7.70
C TYR A 572 -10.96 -1.80 6.68
N TRP A 573 -10.19 -0.75 7.00
CA TRP A 573 -9.18 -0.21 6.06
C TRP A 573 -7.83 -0.94 6.05
N GLY A 574 -7.40 -1.58 7.14
CA GLY A 574 -6.19 -2.44 7.16
C GLY A 574 -4.92 -1.77 6.65
N ALA A 575 -4.61 -0.59 7.18
CA ALA A 575 -3.58 0.29 6.64
C ALA A 575 -2.30 0.38 7.49
N PHE A 576 -2.07 -0.50 8.47
CA PHE A 576 -0.97 -0.40 9.44
C PHE A 576 0.31 -1.14 9.03
N ALA A 577 0.24 -2.07 8.07
CA ALA A 577 1.41 -2.84 7.61
C ALA A 577 1.44 -3.05 6.09
N GLY A 578 0.90 -2.11 5.30
CA GLY A 578 0.80 -2.24 3.84
C GLY A 578 -0.43 -3.02 3.34
N VAL A 579 -0.73 -2.88 2.05
CA VAL A 579 -1.98 -3.38 1.44
C VAL A 579 -2.05 -4.91 1.42
N GLY A 580 -0.93 -5.59 1.20
CA GLY A 580 -0.77 -7.04 1.19
C GLY A 580 -0.79 -7.65 2.59
N TYR A 581 0.18 -7.28 3.45
CA TYR A 581 0.38 -7.94 4.74
C TYR A 581 -0.76 -7.72 5.75
N ASP A 582 -1.38 -6.54 5.75
CA ASP A 582 -2.49 -6.19 6.65
C ASP A 582 -3.83 -6.46 5.93
N HIS A 583 -4.23 -5.55 5.04
CA HIS A 583 -5.55 -5.60 4.42
C HIS A 583 -5.85 -6.91 3.68
N SER A 584 -4.97 -7.31 2.76
CA SER A 584 -5.25 -8.41 1.84
C SER A 584 -5.18 -9.78 2.52
N MET A 585 -4.27 -9.99 3.48
CA MET A 585 -4.21 -11.25 4.22
C MET A 585 -5.47 -11.45 5.08
N MET A 586 -5.95 -10.40 5.73
CA MET A 586 -7.23 -10.45 6.46
C MET A 586 -8.42 -10.68 5.51
N THR A 587 -8.42 -10.03 4.34
CA THR A 587 -9.45 -10.20 3.30
C THR A 587 -9.51 -11.64 2.80
N GLN A 588 -8.36 -12.26 2.49
CA GLN A 588 -8.28 -13.66 2.09
C GLN A 588 -8.84 -14.58 3.18
N SER A 589 -8.46 -14.36 4.45
CA SER A 589 -8.97 -15.13 5.58
C SER A 589 -10.49 -15.03 5.72
N ALA A 590 -11.06 -13.83 5.61
CA ALA A 590 -12.51 -13.62 5.65
C ALA A 590 -13.22 -14.34 4.48
N LEU A 591 -12.68 -14.26 3.26
CA LEU A 591 -13.22 -14.96 2.09
C LEU A 591 -13.15 -16.49 2.26
N ILE A 592 -11.99 -17.04 2.62
CA ILE A 592 -11.79 -18.49 2.76
C ILE A 592 -12.72 -19.08 3.82
N MET A 593 -12.87 -18.39 4.95
CA MET A 593 -13.74 -18.82 6.05
C MET A 593 -15.21 -18.41 5.88
N ASP A 594 -15.58 -17.86 4.72
CA ASP A 594 -16.93 -17.45 4.35
C ASP A 594 -17.57 -16.46 5.35
N GLN A 595 -16.77 -15.55 5.90
CA GLN A 595 -17.19 -14.42 6.76
C GLN A 595 -17.60 -13.24 5.88
N MET A 596 -18.72 -13.39 5.16
CA MET A 596 -19.07 -12.53 4.03
C MET A 596 -19.53 -11.13 4.44
N SER A 597 -19.97 -10.93 5.68
CA SER A 597 -20.25 -9.61 6.23
C SER A 597 -18.99 -8.75 6.37
N ASP A 598 -17.88 -9.36 6.79
CA ASP A 598 -16.56 -8.71 6.84
C ASP A 598 -15.92 -8.65 5.46
N ALA A 599 -15.94 -9.77 4.72
CA ALA A 599 -15.32 -9.86 3.39
C ALA A 599 -15.91 -8.83 2.41
N THR A 600 -17.20 -8.51 2.51
CA THR A 600 -17.83 -7.47 1.69
C THR A 600 -17.20 -6.10 1.94
N LYS A 601 -17.03 -5.71 3.21
CA LYS A 601 -16.44 -4.41 3.58
C LYS A 601 -14.96 -4.35 3.19
N LEU A 602 -14.24 -5.44 3.45
CA LEU A 602 -12.84 -5.59 3.08
C LEU A 602 -12.63 -5.49 1.57
N MET A 603 -13.38 -6.25 0.75
CA MET A 603 -13.26 -6.19 -0.72
C MET A 603 -13.61 -4.82 -1.32
N ASN A 604 -14.61 -4.15 -0.76
CA ASN A 604 -14.93 -2.77 -1.15
C ASN A 604 -13.78 -1.82 -0.82
N ASN A 605 -13.22 -1.91 0.38
CA ASN A 605 -12.09 -1.08 0.78
C ASN A 605 -10.81 -1.43 0.00
N LEU A 606 -10.50 -2.70 -0.26
CA LEU A 606 -9.39 -3.11 -1.12
C LEU A 606 -9.47 -2.43 -2.49
N SER A 607 -10.67 -2.38 -3.07
CA SER A 607 -10.89 -1.72 -4.36
C SER A 607 -10.67 -0.20 -4.29
N LYS A 608 -11.01 0.45 -3.17
CA LYS A 608 -10.68 1.86 -2.92
C LYS A 608 -9.18 2.09 -2.73
N LEU A 609 -8.50 1.20 -2.02
CA LEU A 609 -7.05 1.27 -1.81
C LEU A 609 -6.26 1.07 -3.12
N ALA A 610 -6.80 0.24 -4.02
CA ALA A 610 -6.18 -0.12 -5.30
C ALA A 610 -6.56 0.82 -6.46
N TYR A 611 -7.65 1.58 -6.36
CA TYR A 611 -8.11 2.50 -7.40
C TYR A 611 -8.02 3.97 -6.97
N MET A 612 -7.17 4.78 -7.63
CA MET A 612 -7.03 6.22 -7.36
C MET A 612 -7.21 7.06 -8.64
N PRO A 613 -8.46 7.42 -8.99
CA PRO A 613 -8.83 8.01 -10.29
C PRO A 613 -8.16 9.35 -10.62
N GLY A 614 -7.74 10.10 -9.61
CA GLY A 614 -7.05 11.39 -9.76
C GLY A 614 -5.55 11.29 -9.99
N LEU A 615 -4.94 10.13 -9.75
CA LEU A 615 -3.49 9.95 -9.70
C LEU A 615 -2.96 9.16 -10.92
N PRO A 616 -1.65 9.26 -11.23
CA PRO A 616 -1.03 8.44 -12.26
C PRO A 616 -1.26 6.94 -12.00
N GLU A 617 -1.45 6.16 -13.07
CA GLU A 617 -1.68 4.71 -13.00
C GLU A 617 -2.80 4.36 -11.98
N PRO A 618 -4.06 4.77 -12.26
CA PRO A 618 -5.12 4.79 -11.27
C PRO A 618 -5.47 3.39 -10.75
N TYR A 619 -5.25 2.33 -11.53
CA TYR A 619 -5.58 0.95 -11.17
C TYR A 619 -4.41 0.17 -10.54
N MET A 620 -3.24 0.78 -10.36
CA MET A 620 -2.06 0.11 -9.79
C MET A 620 -2.13 0.09 -8.26
N ILE A 621 -1.95 -1.10 -7.67
CA ILE A 621 -1.98 -1.28 -6.22
C ILE A 621 -0.71 -0.66 -5.61
N PRO A 622 -0.82 0.22 -4.60
CA PRO A 622 0.35 0.77 -3.92
C PRO A 622 0.91 -0.19 -2.88
N GLU A 623 2.16 0.03 -2.48
CA GLU A 623 2.74 -0.73 -1.37
C GLU A 623 1.96 -0.51 -0.06
N MET A 624 1.69 0.77 0.22
CA MET A 624 1.07 1.22 1.46
C MET A 624 0.06 2.32 1.18
N VAL A 625 -0.79 2.57 2.18
CA VAL A 625 -1.86 3.56 2.12
C VAL A 625 -2.04 4.19 3.50
N SER A 626 -2.51 5.43 3.53
CA SER A 626 -2.97 6.06 4.76
C SER A 626 -4.34 6.65 4.55
N VAL A 627 -5.21 6.51 5.54
CA VAL A 627 -6.63 6.86 5.45
C VAL A 627 -7.00 7.80 6.58
N ASN A 628 -7.56 8.97 6.23
CA ASN A 628 -8.34 9.77 7.17
C ASN A 628 -9.79 9.30 7.08
N ILE A 629 -10.23 8.49 8.04
CA ILE A 629 -11.55 7.88 8.04
C ILE A 629 -12.65 8.94 8.18
N GLU A 630 -12.45 9.92 9.07
CA GLU A 630 -13.44 10.96 9.35
C GLU A 630 -13.73 11.84 8.13
N LYS A 631 -12.70 12.08 7.31
CA LYS A 631 -12.81 12.90 6.09
C LYS A 631 -13.04 12.08 4.83
N GLY A 632 -12.98 10.75 4.90
CA GLY A 632 -13.06 9.87 3.73
C GLY A 632 -11.94 10.12 2.72
N ILE A 633 -10.70 10.34 3.19
CA ILE A 633 -9.54 10.66 2.33
C ILE A 633 -8.55 9.50 2.36
N VAL A 634 -8.11 9.06 1.18
CA VAL A 634 -7.11 8.00 0.99
C VAL A 634 -5.86 8.56 0.30
N SER A 635 -4.68 8.27 0.84
CA SER A 635 -3.38 8.65 0.29
C SER A 635 -2.50 7.43 -0.01
N ARG A 636 -1.87 7.39 -1.19
CA ARG A 636 -0.81 6.44 -1.53
C ARG A 636 0.44 6.65 -0.68
N GLN A 637 1.15 5.56 -0.46
CA GLN A 637 2.45 5.56 0.20
C GLN A 637 3.34 4.43 -0.34
N GLY A 638 4.65 4.62 -0.26
CA GLY A 638 5.63 3.62 -0.66
C GLY A 638 5.79 3.44 -2.16
N ASP A 639 6.38 2.33 -2.55
CA ASP A 639 6.63 1.93 -3.94
C ASP A 639 5.31 1.57 -4.66
N LEU A 640 5.00 2.24 -5.77
CA LEU A 640 3.80 1.91 -6.51
C LEU A 640 3.97 0.54 -7.17
N GLY A 641 2.98 -0.35 -7.02
CA GLY A 641 3.04 -1.69 -7.61
C GLY A 641 4.09 -2.60 -6.99
N ASN A 642 4.48 -2.42 -5.71
CA ASN A 642 5.35 -3.37 -5.01
C ASN A 642 4.80 -4.80 -5.11
N LEU A 643 5.65 -5.74 -5.52
CA LEU A 643 5.20 -7.05 -5.96
C LEU A 643 4.53 -7.87 -4.86
N TYR A 644 5.03 -7.86 -3.63
CA TYR A 644 4.38 -8.61 -2.55
C TYR A 644 2.94 -8.11 -2.35
N GLN A 645 2.76 -6.79 -2.26
CA GLN A 645 1.46 -6.18 -1.97
C GLN A 645 0.47 -6.42 -3.12
N VAL A 646 0.96 -6.31 -4.37
CA VAL A 646 0.19 -6.68 -5.57
C VAL A 646 -0.25 -8.15 -5.50
N SER A 647 0.67 -9.06 -5.17
CA SER A 647 0.41 -10.50 -5.18
C SER A 647 -0.70 -10.89 -4.21
N ASP A 648 -0.65 -10.39 -2.98
CA ASP A 648 -1.64 -10.69 -1.96
C ASP A 648 -3.02 -10.10 -2.27
N ALA A 649 -3.08 -8.89 -2.81
CA ALA A 649 -4.33 -8.29 -3.28
C ALA A 649 -4.93 -9.06 -4.47
N MET A 650 -4.11 -9.50 -5.43
CA MET A 650 -4.55 -10.32 -6.56
C MET A 650 -5.17 -11.65 -6.11
N LYS A 651 -4.66 -12.26 -5.03
CA LYS A 651 -5.26 -13.47 -4.42
C LYS A 651 -6.66 -13.20 -3.85
N CYS A 652 -6.93 -12.04 -3.27
CA CYS A 652 -8.29 -11.68 -2.83
C CYS A 652 -9.28 -11.72 -4.00
N TYR A 653 -8.92 -11.13 -5.14
CA TYR A 653 -9.77 -11.16 -6.33
C TYR A 653 -9.90 -12.58 -6.90
N SER A 654 -8.83 -13.39 -6.90
CA SER A 654 -8.89 -14.80 -7.29
C SER A 654 -9.85 -15.62 -6.42
N LEU A 655 -9.86 -15.39 -5.10
CA LEU A 655 -10.80 -16.02 -4.17
C LEU A 655 -12.25 -15.57 -4.41
N ALA A 656 -12.46 -14.30 -4.78
CA ALA A 656 -13.78 -13.78 -5.15
C ALA A 656 -14.30 -14.40 -6.46
N ILE A 657 -13.43 -14.58 -7.47
CA ILE A 657 -13.71 -15.32 -8.71
C ILE A 657 -14.09 -16.76 -8.39
N GLY A 658 -13.33 -17.41 -7.51
CA GLY A 658 -13.69 -18.69 -6.92
C GLY A 658 -13.46 -19.91 -7.81
N VAL A 659 -12.67 -19.82 -8.88
CA VAL A 659 -12.23 -21.01 -9.63
C VAL A 659 -11.13 -21.71 -8.82
N SER A 660 -11.49 -22.75 -8.07
CA SER A 660 -10.53 -23.50 -7.25
C SER A 660 -9.74 -24.48 -8.11
N ALA A 661 -8.48 -24.70 -7.75
CA ALA A 661 -7.66 -25.74 -8.34
C ALA A 661 -8.33 -27.12 -8.25
N VAL A 662 -8.22 -27.91 -9.33
CA VAL A 662 -8.81 -29.25 -9.41
C VAL A 662 -8.16 -30.17 -8.38
N ARG A 663 -9.02 -30.85 -7.61
CA ARG A 663 -8.60 -31.81 -6.59
C ARG A 663 -9.59 -32.95 -6.50
N ASN A 664 -9.10 -34.17 -6.24
CA ASN A 664 -9.93 -35.38 -6.13
C ASN A 664 -10.87 -35.55 -7.35
N ASN A 665 -10.33 -35.35 -8.56
CA ASN A 665 -11.06 -35.38 -9.83
C ASN A 665 -12.30 -34.46 -9.87
N THR A 666 -12.32 -33.37 -9.10
CA THR A 666 -13.45 -32.45 -9.03
C THR A 666 -13.00 -31.02 -9.28
N LEU A 667 -13.66 -30.34 -10.23
CA LEU A 667 -13.60 -28.89 -10.39
C LEU A 667 -14.63 -28.23 -9.45
N LYS A 668 -14.18 -27.32 -8.59
CA LYS A 668 -15.05 -26.57 -7.68
C LYS A 668 -15.06 -25.09 -8.06
N LEU A 669 -16.23 -24.59 -8.44
CA LEU A 669 -16.51 -23.18 -8.71
C LEU A 669 -17.22 -22.60 -7.49
N MET A 670 -16.55 -21.70 -6.78
CA MET A 670 -16.93 -21.18 -5.47
C MET A 670 -16.88 -19.64 -5.44
N PRO A 671 -17.64 -18.95 -6.31
CA PRO A 671 -17.64 -17.48 -6.31
C PRO A 671 -18.04 -16.95 -4.93
N ARG A 672 -17.25 -15.99 -4.42
CA ARG A 672 -17.45 -15.34 -3.11
C ARG A 672 -17.64 -13.85 -3.34
N LEU A 673 -18.76 -13.51 -3.94
CA LEU A 673 -19.03 -12.15 -4.37
C LEU A 673 -19.41 -11.28 -3.16
N PRO A 674 -18.77 -10.10 -2.99
CA PRO A 674 -19.25 -9.06 -2.09
C PRO A 674 -20.70 -8.68 -2.40
N GLU A 675 -21.38 -8.06 -1.43
CA GLU A 675 -22.77 -7.64 -1.60
C GLU A 675 -22.99 -6.82 -2.89
N ASN A 676 -23.97 -7.23 -3.70
CA ASN A 676 -24.34 -6.64 -4.98
C ASN A 676 -23.27 -6.73 -6.09
N TRP A 677 -22.20 -7.52 -5.91
CA TRP A 677 -21.23 -7.76 -6.99
C TRP A 677 -21.69 -8.89 -7.92
N GLU A 678 -21.43 -8.72 -9.20
CA GLU A 678 -21.63 -9.73 -10.24
C GLU A 678 -20.29 -10.08 -10.88
N LEU A 679 -20.20 -11.27 -11.48
CA LEU A 679 -18.98 -11.79 -12.09
C LEU A 679 -19.25 -12.36 -13.48
N ASP A 680 -18.42 -11.98 -14.46
CA ASP A 680 -18.32 -12.59 -15.78
C ASP A 680 -16.84 -12.88 -16.08
N ILE A 681 -16.47 -14.15 -16.13
CA ILE A 681 -15.14 -14.58 -16.60
C ILE A 681 -15.25 -15.35 -17.89
N GLN A 682 -14.27 -15.16 -18.78
CA GLN A 682 -14.22 -15.79 -20.10
C GLN A 682 -12.81 -16.32 -20.36
N ASN A 683 -12.75 -17.53 -20.90
CA ASN A 683 -11.51 -18.27 -21.19
C ASN A 683 -10.58 -18.35 -19.98
N PHE A 684 -11.13 -18.49 -18.77
CA PHE A 684 -10.33 -18.55 -17.55
C PHE A 684 -9.69 -19.94 -17.44
N GLU A 685 -8.37 -20.02 -17.37
CA GLU A 685 -7.66 -21.30 -17.23
C GLU A 685 -8.03 -22.01 -15.92
N ILE A 686 -8.21 -23.32 -16.00
CA ILE A 686 -8.59 -24.14 -14.85
C ILE A 686 -7.31 -24.64 -14.15
N PRO A 687 -7.01 -24.23 -12.90
CA PRO A 687 -5.76 -24.65 -12.27
C PRO A 687 -5.75 -26.16 -11.99
N ASN A 688 -4.59 -26.79 -12.21
CA ASN A 688 -4.32 -28.23 -12.12
C ASN A 688 -5.11 -29.11 -13.09
N ALA A 689 -5.62 -28.55 -14.19
CA ALA A 689 -6.34 -29.29 -15.23
C ALA A 689 -6.15 -28.64 -16.60
N ALA A 690 -6.49 -29.35 -17.67
CA ALA A 690 -6.48 -28.77 -19.00
C ALA A 690 -7.81 -28.08 -19.30
N GLY A 691 -7.75 -27.04 -20.13
CA GLY A 691 -8.91 -26.32 -20.66
C GLY A 691 -9.28 -25.06 -19.87
N THR A 692 -10.38 -24.43 -20.30
CA THR A 692 -10.84 -23.15 -19.74
C THR A 692 -12.30 -23.21 -19.31
N VAL A 693 -12.67 -22.31 -18.40
CA VAL A 693 -14.05 -22.09 -17.96
C VAL A 693 -14.50 -20.65 -18.28
N ASP A 694 -15.73 -20.53 -18.80
CA ASP A 694 -16.49 -19.29 -18.75
C ASP A 694 -17.53 -19.40 -17.63
N LEU A 695 -17.62 -18.37 -16.78
CA LEU A 695 -18.54 -18.32 -15.64
C LEU A 695 -19.19 -16.94 -15.55
N LEU A 696 -20.52 -16.90 -15.67
CA LEU A 696 -21.34 -15.71 -15.42
C LEU A 696 -22.21 -15.97 -14.20
N VAL A 697 -22.07 -15.17 -13.14
CA VAL A 697 -22.77 -15.37 -11.85
C VAL A 697 -23.31 -14.05 -11.33
N THR A 698 -24.58 -14.07 -10.90
CA THR A 698 -25.23 -12.94 -10.24
C THR A 698 -25.03 -12.99 -8.73
N TYR A 699 -25.12 -11.84 -8.05
CA TYR A 699 -25.30 -11.83 -6.60
C TYR A 699 -26.66 -12.46 -6.23
N PRO A 700 -26.79 -13.18 -5.10
CA PRO A 700 -28.08 -13.64 -4.60
C PRO A 700 -28.99 -12.46 -4.26
N LYS A 701 -30.18 -12.40 -4.87
CA LYS A 701 -31.13 -11.31 -4.62
C LYS A 701 -32.56 -11.82 -4.75
N ASP A 702 -33.44 -11.34 -3.87
CA ASP A 702 -34.88 -11.63 -3.90
C ASP A 702 -35.21 -13.14 -3.91
N GLY A 703 -34.35 -13.95 -3.29
CA GLY A 703 -34.53 -15.40 -3.20
C GLY A 703 -34.07 -16.19 -4.42
N ILE A 704 -33.36 -15.55 -5.35
CA ILE A 704 -32.84 -16.16 -6.57
C ILE A 704 -31.34 -15.86 -6.74
N GLN A 705 -30.60 -16.84 -7.26
CA GLN A 705 -29.26 -16.63 -7.81
C GLN A 705 -29.11 -17.47 -9.08
N THR A 706 -28.37 -16.94 -10.07
CA THR A 706 -28.15 -17.63 -11.34
C THR A 706 -26.67 -17.74 -11.67
N ALA A 707 -26.32 -18.80 -12.41
CA ALA A 707 -25.00 -19.02 -12.95
C ALA A 707 -25.09 -19.60 -14.37
N GLN A 708 -24.15 -19.23 -15.24
CA GLN A 708 -23.90 -19.91 -16.51
C GLN A 708 -22.47 -20.42 -16.52
N VAL A 709 -22.29 -21.72 -16.83
CA VAL A 709 -20.97 -22.36 -16.90
C VAL A 709 -20.76 -22.94 -18.28
N THR A 710 -19.63 -22.63 -18.91
CA THR A 710 -19.18 -23.27 -20.15
C THR A 710 -17.77 -23.79 -19.97
N LEU A 711 -17.55 -25.06 -20.25
CA LEU A 711 -16.22 -25.69 -20.22
C LEU A 711 -15.73 -25.89 -21.64
N LYS A 712 -14.45 -25.59 -21.91
CA LYS A 712 -13.85 -25.71 -23.23
C LYS A 712 -12.57 -26.53 -23.15
N GLU A 713 -12.49 -27.56 -23.99
CA GLU A 713 -11.30 -28.42 -24.14
C GLU A 713 -10.80 -29.00 -22.82
N THR A 714 -11.72 -29.34 -21.91
CA THR A 714 -11.36 -29.70 -20.53
C THR A 714 -11.01 -31.17 -20.34
N SER A 715 -9.99 -31.46 -19.53
CA SER A 715 -9.68 -32.81 -19.04
C SER A 715 -8.98 -32.77 -17.68
N GLY A 716 -8.93 -33.91 -16.97
CA GLY A 716 -8.30 -34.01 -15.64
C GLY A 716 -9.26 -34.03 -14.43
N PHE A 717 -10.57 -33.99 -14.68
CA PHE A 717 -11.61 -34.10 -13.65
C PHE A 717 -12.87 -34.82 -14.18
N GLU A 718 -13.64 -35.39 -13.28
CA GLU A 718 -14.84 -36.19 -13.55
C GLU A 718 -16.13 -35.55 -13.04
N ASP A 719 -16.02 -34.56 -12.17
CA ASP A 719 -17.14 -33.88 -11.52
C ASP A 719 -16.94 -32.37 -11.50
N VAL A 720 -18.04 -31.64 -11.65
CA VAL A 720 -18.09 -30.18 -11.48
C VAL A 720 -19.05 -29.87 -10.36
N LYS A 721 -18.62 -29.01 -9.43
CA LYS A 721 -19.46 -28.47 -8.37
C LYS A 721 -19.48 -26.95 -8.45
N VAL A 722 -20.68 -26.37 -8.38
CA VAL A 722 -20.89 -24.92 -8.31
C VAL A 722 -21.53 -24.59 -6.97
N ARG A 723 -20.92 -23.66 -6.21
CA ARG A 723 -21.44 -23.19 -4.93
C ARG A 723 -22.15 -21.85 -5.10
N PHE A 724 -23.42 -21.82 -4.73
CA PHE A 724 -24.27 -20.63 -4.69
C PHE A 724 -24.27 -20.03 -3.29
N GLY A 725 -24.35 -18.70 -3.22
CA GLY A 725 -24.29 -17.89 -2.02
C GLY A 725 -23.48 -16.60 -2.23
N PRO A 726 -23.26 -15.80 -1.16
CA PRO A 726 -23.74 -16.06 0.20
C PRO A 726 -25.26 -15.88 0.35
N LEU A 727 -25.93 -16.87 0.94
CA LEU A 727 -27.35 -16.81 1.28
C LEU A 727 -27.52 -16.40 2.75
N PRO A 728 -28.68 -15.84 3.16
CA PRO A 728 -28.98 -15.62 4.56
C PRO A 728 -28.79 -16.89 5.37
N LEU A 729 -28.12 -16.81 6.52
CA LEU A 729 -27.72 -17.96 7.34
C LEU A 729 -28.94 -18.83 7.76
N GLU A 730 -30.09 -18.19 7.96
CA GLU A 730 -31.34 -18.86 8.32
C GLU A 730 -32.02 -19.61 7.16
N THR A 731 -31.45 -19.60 5.95
CA THR A 731 -31.99 -20.33 4.80
C THR A 731 -32.10 -21.82 5.13
N GLN A 732 -33.31 -22.37 5.09
CA GLN A 732 -33.56 -23.80 5.37
C GLN A 732 -33.93 -24.61 4.11
N VAL A 733 -34.30 -23.93 3.03
CA VAL A 733 -34.81 -24.55 1.81
C VAL A 733 -34.12 -23.92 0.62
N ALA A 734 -33.60 -24.76 -0.26
CA ALA A 734 -33.11 -24.37 -1.58
C ALA A 734 -33.51 -25.43 -2.61
N THR A 735 -33.78 -24.98 -3.82
CA THR A 735 -34.08 -25.84 -4.97
C THR A 735 -33.28 -25.35 -6.16
N ALA A 736 -32.71 -26.28 -6.93
CA ALA A 736 -31.87 -25.96 -8.07
C ALA A 736 -32.45 -26.52 -9.37
N GLN A 737 -32.13 -25.84 -10.47
CA GLN A 737 -32.38 -26.33 -11.82
C GLN A 737 -31.13 -26.19 -12.68
N ILE A 738 -30.92 -27.17 -13.57
CA ILE A 738 -29.93 -27.09 -14.65
C ILE A 738 -30.68 -27.19 -15.97
N ASN A 739 -30.51 -26.19 -16.83
CA ASN A 739 -31.17 -26.09 -18.13
C ASN A 739 -32.70 -26.27 -18.04
N GLY A 740 -33.30 -25.74 -16.96
CA GLY A 740 -34.74 -25.82 -16.67
C GLY A 740 -35.21 -27.16 -16.06
N ALA A 741 -34.34 -28.17 -15.96
CA ALA A 741 -34.66 -29.44 -15.31
C ALA A 741 -34.33 -29.38 -13.80
N PRO A 742 -35.22 -29.84 -12.91
CA PRO A 742 -34.93 -29.94 -11.48
C PRO A 742 -33.68 -30.78 -11.20
N THR A 743 -32.81 -30.30 -10.32
CA THR A 743 -31.64 -31.03 -9.82
C THR A 743 -31.54 -30.93 -8.31
N SER A 744 -30.81 -31.86 -7.69
CA SER A 744 -30.52 -31.79 -6.25
C SER A 744 -29.49 -30.71 -5.95
N CYS A 745 -29.68 -30.00 -4.85
CA CYS A 745 -28.66 -29.16 -4.24
C CYS A 745 -28.44 -29.56 -2.78
N GLU A 746 -27.21 -29.39 -2.31
CA GLU A 746 -26.82 -29.61 -0.91
C GLU A 746 -26.64 -28.26 -0.22
N LEU A 747 -27.47 -27.99 0.79
CA LEU A 747 -27.37 -26.77 1.60
C LEU A 747 -26.37 -26.99 2.74
N VAL A 748 -25.44 -26.05 2.91
CA VAL A 748 -24.39 -26.08 3.93
C VAL A 748 -24.25 -24.73 4.61
N GLU A 749 -23.92 -24.74 5.90
CA GLU A 749 -23.54 -23.54 6.64
C GLU A 749 -22.01 -23.39 6.63
N SER A 750 -21.52 -22.19 6.35
CA SER A 750 -20.09 -21.88 6.41
C SER A 750 -19.89 -20.40 6.70
N GLY A 751 -19.06 -20.13 7.71
CA GLY A 751 -18.81 -18.77 8.18
C GLY A 751 -20.06 -18.12 8.77
N ASP A 752 -20.43 -16.96 8.25
CA ASP A 752 -21.63 -16.20 8.67
C ASP A 752 -22.81 -16.36 7.70
N SER A 753 -22.71 -17.30 6.75
CA SER A 753 -23.63 -17.43 5.62
C SER A 753 -24.05 -18.88 5.35
N ALA A 754 -25.15 -19.07 4.62
CA ALA A 754 -25.54 -20.35 4.05
C ALA A 754 -25.14 -20.44 2.57
N TRP A 755 -24.92 -21.66 2.08
CA TRP A 755 -24.44 -21.94 0.72
C TRP A 755 -25.13 -23.17 0.14
N ALA A 756 -25.29 -23.24 -1.18
CA ALA A 756 -25.86 -24.41 -1.84
C ALA A 756 -24.94 -24.96 -2.92
N TRP A 757 -24.59 -26.23 -2.83
CA TRP A 757 -23.82 -26.94 -3.86
C TRP A 757 -24.72 -27.59 -4.89
N VAL A 758 -24.41 -27.37 -6.17
CA VAL A 758 -25.01 -28.06 -7.31
C VAL A 758 -23.91 -28.80 -8.06
N SER A 759 -24.14 -30.08 -8.39
CA SER A 759 -23.15 -30.94 -9.04
C SER A 759 -23.64 -31.42 -10.41
N PHE A 760 -22.72 -31.55 -11.37
CA PHE A 760 -22.98 -32.13 -12.68
C PHE A 760 -21.70 -32.70 -13.30
N LYS A 761 -21.85 -33.45 -14.40
CA LYS A 761 -20.73 -34.03 -15.15
C LYS A 761 -20.15 -33.03 -16.16
N PRO A 762 -18.82 -33.00 -16.36
CA PRO A 762 -18.19 -32.11 -17.33
C PRO A 762 -18.80 -32.28 -18.72
N THR A 763 -19.12 -31.16 -19.37
CA THR A 763 -19.70 -31.12 -20.72
C THR A 763 -19.36 -29.79 -21.39
N GLU A 764 -19.17 -29.81 -22.71
CA GLU A 764 -18.97 -28.59 -23.51
C GLU A 764 -20.28 -27.81 -23.72
N GLU A 765 -21.43 -28.46 -23.47
CA GLU A 765 -22.71 -27.77 -23.50
C GLU A 765 -22.82 -26.77 -22.34
N LYS A 766 -23.23 -25.55 -22.66
CA LYS A 766 -23.49 -24.51 -21.66
C LYS A 766 -24.49 -25.01 -20.61
N GLN A 767 -24.10 -24.95 -19.34
CA GLN A 767 -24.95 -25.27 -18.20
C GLN A 767 -25.52 -23.97 -17.63
N LYS A 768 -26.83 -23.77 -17.80
CA LYS A 768 -27.59 -22.68 -17.20
C LYS A 768 -28.16 -23.16 -15.88
N ILE A 769 -27.70 -22.60 -14.77
CA ILE A 769 -28.03 -23.07 -13.42
C ILE A 769 -28.75 -21.97 -12.66
N ALA A 770 -29.87 -22.31 -12.04
CA ALA A 770 -30.62 -21.39 -11.21
C ALA A 770 -30.88 -22.00 -9.84
N LEU A 771 -30.67 -21.20 -8.79
CA LEU A 771 -30.99 -21.53 -7.42
C LEU A 771 -32.15 -20.65 -6.95
N LYS A 772 -33.18 -21.28 -6.41
CA LYS A 772 -34.25 -20.61 -5.66
C LYS A 772 -34.14 -21.00 -4.20
N TYR A 773 -34.08 -20.00 -3.31
CA TYR A 773 -33.86 -20.20 -1.88
C TYR A 773 -34.90 -19.50 -1.00
N GLY A 774 -35.05 -20.00 0.22
CA GLY A 774 -36.05 -19.54 1.17
C GLY A 774 -37.49 -19.81 0.71
N ASN A 775 -38.41 -18.93 1.10
CA ASN A 775 -39.83 -19.01 0.73
C ASN A 775 -40.15 -18.17 -0.52
N SER A 776 -39.16 -17.93 -1.39
CA SER A 776 -39.37 -17.08 -2.56
C SER A 776 -40.54 -17.58 -3.40
N VAL A 777 -41.38 -16.66 -3.84
CA VAL A 777 -42.48 -16.92 -4.78
C VAL A 777 -42.12 -16.52 -6.20
N GLU A 778 -40.95 -15.92 -6.39
CA GLU A 778 -40.46 -15.47 -7.68
C GLU A 778 -40.37 -16.63 -8.67
N GLU A 779 -40.79 -16.37 -9.91
CA GLU A 779 -40.53 -17.29 -11.02
C GLU A 779 -39.04 -17.25 -11.34
N LEU A 780 -38.49 -18.36 -11.83
CA LEU A 780 -37.11 -18.34 -12.29
C LEU A 780 -36.99 -17.34 -13.44
N PRO A 781 -36.02 -16.42 -13.40
CA PRO A 781 -35.90 -15.41 -14.43
C PRO A 781 -35.71 -16.07 -15.80
N ASP A 782 -36.23 -15.42 -16.84
CA ASP A 782 -35.80 -15.72 -18.21
C ASP A 782 -34.27 -15.60 -18.24
N TRP A 783 -33.62 -16.64 -18.77
CA TRP A 783 -32.17 -16.71 -18.76
C TRP A 783 -31.57 -15.49 -19.48
N PRO A 784 -30.52 -14.84 -18.92
CA PRO A 784 -29.83 -13.78 -19.63
C PRO A 784 -29.43 -14.28 -21.03
N GLU A 785 -29.96 -13.62 -22.06
CA GLU A 785 -29.80 -14.07 -23.46
C GLU A 785 -28.43 -13.67 -24.03
N GLU A 786 -27.78 -12.63 -23.49
CA GLU A 786 -26.54 -12.09 -24.03
C GLU A 786 -25.50 -11.78 -22.93
N TRP A 787 -24.26 -12.18 -23.23
CA TRP A 787 -23.05 -11.81 -22.51
C TRP A 787 -22.85 -10.29 -22.59
N LYS A 788 -22.09 -9.69 -21.67
CA LYS A 788 -21.41 -8.45 -22.05
C LYS A 788 -20.49 -8.84 -23.22
N GLU A 789 -20.75 -8.33 -24.43
CA GLU A 789 -19.75 -8.43 -25.50
C GLU A 789 -18.42 -8.00 -24.90
N ALA A 790 -17.35 -8.79 -25.12
CA ALA A 790 -16.03 -8.42 -24.65
C ALA A 790 -15.75 -7.01 -25.19
N ASN A 791 -15.93 -6.00 -24.34
CA ASN A 791 -15.98 -4.62 -24.76
C ASN A 791 -14.54 -4.23 -25.15
N LYS A 792 -14.20 -4.42 -26.43
CA LYS A 792 -12.98 -3.91 -27.05
C LYS A 792 -13.13 -2.39 -27.16
N GLN A 793 -12.02 -1.66 -27.06
CA GLN A 793 -12.10 -0.21 -27.16
C GLN A 793 -12.83 0.17 -28.44
N PRO A 794 -13.85 1.04 -28.40
CA PRO A 794 -14.38 1.59 -29.64
C PRO A 794 -13.22 2.27 -30.36
N HIS A 795 -13.01 1.91 -31.64
CA HIS A 795 -11.91 2.34 -32.53
C HIS A 795 -11.72 3.87 -32.69
N ASN A 796 -12.36 4.70 -31.88
CA ASN A 796 -12.33 6.17 -31.91
C ASN A 796 -12.00 6.85 -30.56
N SER A 797 -11.43 6.18 -29.55
CA SER A 797 -11.10 6.82 -28.26
C SER A 797 -9.62 7.21 -28.09
N ALA A 798 -8.80 7.13 -29.14
CA ALA A 798 -7.46 7.69 -29.17
C ALA A 798 -7.49 9.24 -29.21
N ASN A 799 -7.99 9.89 -28.14
CA ASN A 799 -7.69 11.29 -27.79
C ASN A 799 -8.32 11.83 -26.48
N ASN A 800 -8.75 11.01 -25.52
CA ASN A 800 -9.38 11.56 -24.31
C ASN A 800 -8.44 12.08 -23.20
N ASN A 801 -7.11 11.96 -23.36
CA ASN A 801 -6.14 12.65 -22.49
C ASN A 801 -6.14 14.19 -22.65
N ASN A 802 -6.89 14.75 -23.61
CA ASN A 802 -7.00 16.20 -23.80
C ASN A 802 -8.25 16.85 -23.19
N ASN A 803 -9.23 16.08 -22.68
CA ASN A 803 -10.50 16.64 -22.21
C ASN A 803 -10.52 17.11 -20.73
N ARG A 804 -9.46 16.88 -19.95
CA ARG A 804 -9.31 17.50 -18.61
C ARG A 804 -8.53 18.82 -18.64
N LYS A 805 -7.70 19.04 -19.67
CA LYS A 805 -7.12 20.36 -19.95
C LYS A 805 -8.21 21.42 -20.24
N SER A 806 -9.38 21.02 -20.72
CA SER A 806 -10.46 21.94 -21.09
C SER A 806 -11.35 22.38 -19.90
N LYS A 807 -11.60 21.54 -18.89
CA LYS A 807 -12.43 21.95 -17.73
C LYS A 807 -11.68 22.85 -16.73
N VAL A 808 -10.40 22.56 -16.45
CA VAL A 808 -9.54 23.45 -15.64
C VAL A 808 -9.19 24.72 -16.44
N GLY A 809 -9.00 24.60 -17.76
CA GLY A 809 -8.79 25.74 -18.66
C GLY A 809 -10.00 26.67 -18.83
N LEU A 810 -11.24 26.16 -18.78
CA LEU A 810 -12.45 26.99 -18.92
C LEU A 810 -12.76 27.81 -17.65
N ILE A 811 -12.49 27.26 -16.46
CA ILE A 811 -12.76 27.93 -15.18
C ILE A 811 -11.70 29.01 -14.91
N ILE A 812 -10.44 28.76 -15.29
CA ILE A 812 -9.35 29.74 -15.16
C ILE A 812 -9.40 30.77 -16.31
N GLY A 813 -9.77 30.36 -17.53
CA GLY A 813 -9.88 31.25 -18.70
C GLY A 813 -10.99 32.29 -18.61
N SER A 814 -12.13 31.95 -17.97
CA SER A 814 -13.23 32.91 -17.75
C SER A 814 -12.90 33.98 -16.69
N THR A 815 -12.06 33.63 -15.71
CA THR A 815 -11.60 34.57 -14.67
C THR A 815 -10.53 35.53 -15.21
N ILE A 816 -9.62 35.04 -16.07
CA ILE A 816 -8.59 35.87 -16.71
C ILE A 816 -9.19 36.78 -17.80
N ALA A 817 -10.17 36.32 -18.57
CA ALA A 817 -10.86 37.17 -19.57
C ALA A 817 -11.58 38.36 -18.92
N THR A 818 -12.12 38.18 -17.71
CA THR A 818 -12.79 39.25 -16.95
C THR A 818 -11.79 40.29 -16.43
N ILE A 819 -10.58 39.88 -16.05
CA ILE A 819 -9.49 40.77 -15.61
C ILE A 819 -8.82 41.48 -16.81
N CYS A 820 -8.71 40.82 -17.97
CA CYS A 820 -8.21 41.43 -19.21
C CYS A 820 -9.19 42.47 -19.81
N LEU A 821 -10.50 42.28 -19.66
CA LEU A 821 -11.50 43.27 -20.07
C LEU A 821 -11.52 44.50 -19.14
N LEU A 822 -11.27 44.33 -17.85
CA LEU A 822 -11.14 45.43 -16.88
C LEU A 822 -9.85 46.24 -17.08
N THR A 823 -8.74 45.60 -17.46
CA THR A 823 -7.46 46.30 -17.74
C THR A 823 -7.43 46.97 -19.11
N MET A 824 -8.12 46.45 -20.14
CA MET A 824 -8.32 47.16 -21.41
C MET A 824 -9.25 48.38 -21.26
N GLY A 825 -10.28 48.32 -20.41
CA GLY A 825 -11.14 49.47 -20.11
C GLY A 825 -10.40 50.64 -19.45
N VAL A 826 -9.43 50.36 -18.58
CA VAL A 826 -8.61 51.39 -17.92
C VAL A 826 -7.56 51.99 -18.87
N THR A 827 -7.03 51.20 -19.81
CA THR A 827 -6.01 51.67 -20.77
C THR A 827 -6.61 52.56 -21.87
N VAL A 828 -7.87 52.33 -22.25
CA VAL A 828 -8.62 53.21 -23.19
C VAL A 828 -9.09 54.50 -22.48
N GLY A 829 -9.43 54.43 -21.18
CA GLY A 829 -9.78 55.61 -20.38
C GLY A 829 -8.61 56.58 -20.13
N ILE A 830 -7.38 56.08 -20.03
CA ILE A 830 -6.18 56.90 -19.81
C ILE A 830 -5.67 57.55 -21.11
N LYS A 831 -5.90 56.94 -22.30
CA LYS A 831 -5.60 57.58 -23.59
C LYS A 831 -6.60 58.67 -23.99
N ALA A 832 -7.85 58.61 -23.52
CA ALA A 832 -8.86 59.64 -23.78
C ALA A 832 -8.67 60.93 -22.94
N LYS A 833 -7.97 60.86 -21.79
CA LYS A 833 -7.70 62.02 -20.91
C LYS A 833 -6.46 62.83 -21.27
N LYS A 834 -5.63 62.39 -22.24
CA LYS A 834 -4.40 63.10 -22.65
C LYS A 834 -4.54 63.95 -23.93
N LYS A 835 -5.77 64.13 -24.46
CA LYS A 835 -6.04 64.87 -25.71
C LYS A 835 -7.02 66.05 -25.57
N LYS A 836 -7.04 66.71 -24.41
CA LYS A 836 -7.66 68.04 -24.22
C LYS A 836 -6.71 68.93 -23.42
N GLY A 837 -5.97 69.77 -24.13
CA GLY A 837 -5.09 70.77 -23.53
C GLY A 837 -3.87 71.12 -24.40
N LYS A 838 -4.12 71.66 -25.61
CA LYS A 838 -3.22 72.60 -26.32
C LYS A 838 -3.92 73.19 -27.56
N ASN A 839 -3.73 74.49 -27.76
CA ASN A 839 -4.48 75.51 -28.53
C ASN A 839 -5.49 76.23 -27.62
N GLU A 840 -5.30 77.47 -27.17
CA GLU A 840 -4.45 78.59 -27.64
C GLU A 840 -3.92 79.43 -26.46
N LEU A 841 -2.78 80.10 -26.68
CA LEU A 841 -1.98 80.98 -25.79
C LEU A 841 -1.14 80.31 -24.68
#